data_AF-A0A9E5EWK9-F1
#
_entry.id   AF-A0A9E5EWK9-F1
#
_cell.length_a   1.000
_cell.length_b   1.000
_cell.length_c   1.000
_cell.angle_alpha   90.00
_cell.angle_beta   90.00
_cell.angle_gamma   90.00
#
_symmetry.space_group_name_H-M   'P 1'
#
loop_
_entity.id
_entity.type
_entity.pdbx_description
1 polymer ?
#
loop_
_entity_poly.entity_id
_entity_poly.type
_entity_poly.pdbx_seq_one_letter_code
_entity_poly.pdbx_strand_id
1 'polypeptide(L)'
;QKQFVRVNFGLTNSEMTRIKELKLDVIEKVSGKVLKSFTLPANPDAILNQRSKIPFGVLDDLRNMLITDLDVSFLPLQPFDNPQRNWIVRASAISLDGKPSWTVDSSSFCRLAHDAPQPAIESAKINEFGDFLINGKPWMPWGVAYGHNPVYDGPADSGKYYDLSNLKPWGLYDRYGGNLKSRELWDTNCERHVEIPKFYTQVQLEALWKQGLYTSTAFMPPKAKPWPADHLKYLRTAPMVASVSPGPEETFAYFTPMTQKQLDDVKADVDLLRQATGKPVMVGHGGYWNRLELERATFFDVFDPETEPWYPAPLHTDLKPLIEGQKKTIWLRPQMYESVPYERWRYHVYVELMRGARGWQVAHGPGDPSVFRGLQAEVRHLHPFIYSHEKTPAISISPQLENMVRQKGDKTLLIAASTHGLTFGNYRQSLEQSPVGKSRVTADPHIFRDESDGYHAPGGEPDSLSWVPHGVQYLVHPQKWAKGSKLVTWVKLDAKATPKNLMAFVKADGRWTYAASYGEVDLASLRNNNEKAFWFLRTFYRHARGFLGWGDKVEPYAKEFLPASTTPMGNLPPAGDWVKLEIPIDKIGAVEKLIDGVAFAHDGGRVWWSNTVLVSPDGVESVVFGENEDRPSPDNLPKTKLSVAGLKKGSVIKVLFENRTIVAEDGFFVDDFSGVDLYQRYGGERLGYGNAPVALHIYEISK
;
A
#
# COMPACT_ATOMS: atom_id res chain seq x y z
N GLN A 1 23.51 -9.97 -20.84
CA GLN A 1 22.64 -9.46 -19.75
C GLN A 1 23.52 -9.37 -18.51
N LYS A 2 23.71 -8.16 -17.97
CA LYS A 2 24.47 -7.93 -16.73
C LYS A 2 23.46 -7.55 -15.64
N GLN A 3 23.63 -8.06 -14.43
CA GLN A 3 22.87 -7.61 -13.26
C GLN A 3 23.69 -6.55 -12.55
N PHE A 4 23.09 -5.40 -12.33
CA PHE A 4 23.71 -4.33 -11.55
C PHE A 4 23.63 -4.68 -10.07
N VAL A 5 24.75 -4.61 -9.36
CA VAL A 5 24.84 -4.87 -7.92
C VAL A 5 25.37 -3.62 -7.22
N ARG A 6 24.54 -3.11 -6.31
CA ARG A 6 24.87 -2.00 -5.42
C ARG A 6 25.07 -2.55 -4.01
N VAL A 7 26.25 -2.33 -3.43
CA VAL A 7 26.56 -2.74 -2.05
C VAL A 7 26.94 -1.51 -1.25
N ASN A 8 26.19 -1.23 -0.20
CA ASN A 8 26.61 -0.27 0.82
C ASN A 8 27.07 -1.05 2.05
N PHE A 9 28.30 -0.82 2.47
CA PHE A 9 28.90 -1.58 3.56
C PHE A 9 28.33 -1.18 4.92
N GLY A 10 27.83 0.05 5.08
CA GLY A 10 27.37 0.55 6.38
C GLY A 10 28.43 0.55 7.48
N LEU A 11 29.69 0.30 7.12
CA LEU A 11 30.83 0.24 8.04
C LEU A 11 31.40 1.64 8.30
N THR A 12 32.08 1.81 9.42
CA THR A 12 32.90 2.99 9.68
C THR A 12 34.18 2.98 8.85
N ASN A 13 34.82 4.15 8.67
CA ASN A 13 36.10 4.23 7.96
C ASN A 13 37.19 3.34 8.60
N SER A 14 37.19 3.20 9.93
CA SER A 14 38.15 2.35 10.64
C SER A 14 37.90 0.86 10.36
N GLU A 15 36.65 0.43 10.27
CA GLU A 15 36.30 -0.94 9.90
C GLU A 15 36.64 -1.25 8.44
N MET A 16 36.47 -0.27 7.54
CA MET A 16 36.85 -0.42 6.13
C MET A 16 38.35 -0.67 5.94
N THR A 17 39.22 -0.15 6.82
CA THR A 17 40.68 -0.43 6.74
C THR A 17 41.03 -1.90 6.95
N ARG A 18 40.12 -2.69 7.53
CA ARG A 18 40.33 -4.11 7.82
C ARG A 18 39.83 -5.03 6.71
N ILE A 19 39.15 -4.48 5.70
CA ILE A 19 38.57 -5.21 4.58
C ILE A 19 39.47 -5.07 3.36
N LYS A 20 39.84 -6.21 2.78
CA LYS A 20 40.63 -6.30 1.54
C LYS A 20 39.73 -6.24 0.31
N GLU A 21 38.73 -7.11 0.29
CA GLU A 21 37.88 -7.34 -0.88
C GLU A 21 36.50 -7.84 -0.46
N LEU A 22 35.54 -7.69 -1.36
CA LEU A 22 34.23 -8.32 -1.26
C LEU A 22 34.19 -9.49 -2.24
N LYS A 23 33.90 -10.68 -1.71
CA LYS A 23 33.60 -11.86 -2.51
C LYS A 23 32.09 -11.95 -2.70
N LEU A 24 31.64 -11.98 -3.95
CA LEU A 24 30.25 -12.11 -4.34
C LEU A 24 30.04 -13.50 -4.97
N ASP A 25 29.41 -14.41 -4.24
CA ASP A 25 29.12 -15.76 -4.71
C ASP A 25 27.68 -15.82 -5.23
N VAL A 26 27.50 -16.23 -6.48
CA VAL A 26 26.18 -16.58 -7.02
C VAL A 26 25.88 -18.02 -6.63
N ILE A 27 24.85 -18.22 -5.83
CA ILE A 27 24.54 -19.51 -5.19
C ILE A 27 23.17 -20.00 -5.64
N GLU A 28 23.06 -21.29 -5.94
CA GLU A 28 21.78 -21.99 -6.03
C GLU A 28 21.22 -22.23 -4.61
N LYS A 29 20.10 -21.59 -4.29
CA LYS A 29 19.58 -21.47 -2.92
C LYS A 29 19.37 -22.81 -2.22
N VAL A 30 18.79 -23.80 -2.92
CA VAL A 30 18.42 -25.09 -2.31
C VAL A 30 19.62 -25.99 -2.07
N SER A 31 20.54 -26.07 -3.03
CA SER A 31 21.72 -26.94 -2.91
C SER A 31 22.85 -26.28 -2.12
N GLY A 32 22.83 -24.95 -1.99
CA GLY A 32 23.95 -24.16 -1.46
C GLY A 32 25.16 -24.11 -2.41
N LYS A 33 25.03 -24.64 -3.63
CA LYS A 33 26.14 -24.72 -4.59
C LYS A 33 26.51 -23.32 -5.09
N VAL A 34 27.78 -22.96 -4.91
CA VAL A 34 28.37 -21.78 -5.57
C VAL A 34 28.51 -22.08 -7.05
N LEU A 35 27.84 -21.30 -7.88
CA LEU A 35 27.87 -21.42 -9.34
C LEU A 35 28.99 -20.58 -9.95
N LYS A 36 29.23 -19.39 -9.40
CA LYS A 36 30.28 -18.46 -9.84
C LYS A 36 30.64 -17.50 -8.70
N SER A 37 31.91 -17.16 -8.60
CA SER A 37 32.42 -16.16 -7.64
C SER A 37 32.95 -14.94 -8.39
N PHE A 38 32.73 -13.77 -7.81
CA PHE A 38 33.29 -12.51 -8.26
C PHE A 38 34.02 -11.88 -7.08
N THR A 39 35.13 -11.19 -7.34
CA THR A 39 35.91 -10.52 -6.30
C THR A 39 36.04 -9.06 -6.67
N LEU A 40 35.69 -8.19 -5.72
CA LEU A 40 35.75 -6.74 -5.88
C LEU A 40 36.69 -6.16 -4.83
N PRO A 41 37.72 -5.39 -5.21
CA PRO A 41 38.51 -4.64 -4.23
C PRO A 41 37.61 -3.75 -3.37
N ALA A 42 37.77 -3.82 -2.06
CA ALA A 42 36.94 -3.09 -1.09
C ALA A 42 37.79 -2.29 -0.09
N ASN A 43 39.08 -2.12 -0.39
CA ASN A 43 39.99 -1.28 0.39
C ASN A 43 39.60 0.21 0.27
N PRO A 44 40.12 1.08 1.16
CA PRO A 44 39.79 2.52 1.16
C PRO A 44 39.98 3.20 -0.21
N ASP A 45 41.01 2.85 -0.97
CA ASP A 45 41.26 3.43 -2.29
C ASP A 45 40.19 3.02 -3.31
N ALA A 46 39.75 1.76 -3.30
CA ALA A 46 38.66 1.29 -4.16
C ALA A 46 37.35 2.01 -3.86
N ILE A 47 37.07 2.27 -2.57
CA ILE A 47 35.90 3.04 -2.13
C ILE A 47 36.02 4.50 -2.57
N LEU A 48 37.18 5.13 -2.39
CA LEU A 48 37.46 6.49 -2.85
C LEU A 48 37.31 6.64 -4.37
N ASN A 49 37.74 5.64 -5.14
CA ASN A 49 37.59 5.62 -6.59
C ASN A 49 36.13 5.48 -7.05
N GLN A 50 35.26 4.86 -6.24
CA GLN A 50 33.82 4.81 -6.49
C GLN A 50 33.14 6.09 -6.00
N ARG A 51 33.63 6.70 -4.91
CA ARG A 51 33.17 8.00 -4.37
C ARG A 51 33.25 9.13 -5.38
N SER A 52 34.28 9.18 -6.21
CA SER A 52 34.39 10.21 -7.27
C SER A 52 33.24 10.14 -8.29
N LYS A 53 32.48 9.05 -8.32
CA LYS A 53 31.29 8.85 -9.16
C LYS A 53 29.98 9.20 -8.44
N ILE A 54 30.03 9.57 -7.15
CA ILE A 54 28.88 9.87 -6.31
C ILE A 54 28.90 11.37 -5.94
N PRO A 55 27.81 12.14 -6.12
CA PRO A 55 27.82 13.57 -5.84
C PRO A 55 28.11 13.92 -4.38
N PHE A 56 28.81 15.04 -4.17
CA PHE A 56 29.13 15.62 -2.86
C PHE A 56 27.90 16.12 -2.07
N GLY A 57 26.67 15.92 -2.52
CA GLY A 57 25.45 16.29 -1.77
C GLY A 57 24.81 15.15 -0.97
N VAL A 58 25.15 13.89 -1.26
CA VAL A 58 24.41 12.70 -0.80
C VAL A 58 25.13 11.99 0.37
N LEU A 59 25.75 12.78 1.23
CA LEU A 59 27.11 12.50 1.72
C LEU A 59 27.30 11.57 2.91
N ASP A 60 26.29 11.29 3.74
CA ASP A 60 26.55 10.59 5.00
C ASP A 60 26.19 9.10 4.96
N ASP A 61 25.18 8.71 4.19
CA ASP A 61 24.76 7.31 4.12
C ASP A 61 25.48 6.50 3.04
N LEU A 62 26.00 7.14 1.98
CA LEU A 62 26.65 6.46 0.86
C LEU A 62 28.17 6.44 0.97
N ARG A 63 28.70 6.67 2.18
CA ARG A 63 30.13 6.89 2.39
C ARG A 63 31.02 5.72 2.00
N ASN A 64 30.50 4.50 2.12
CA ASN A 64 31.21 3.26 1.86
C ASN A 64 30.43 2.40 0.86
N MET A 65 30.04 3.03 -0.26
CA MET A 65 29.31 2.36 -1.33
C MET A 65 30.26 1.81 -2.40
N LEU A 66 30.06 0.54 -2.76
CA LEU A 66 30.61 -0.07 -3.95
C LEU A 66 29.51 -0.37 -4.96
N ILE A 67 29.85 -0.20 -6.23
CA ILE A 67 28.98 -0.49 -7.37
C ILE A 67 29.74 -1.44 -8.30
N THR A 68 29.09 -2.52 -8.71
CA THR A 68 29.65 -3.49 -9.66
C THR A 68 28.55 -4.17 -10.50
N ASP A 69 28.91 -4.66 -11.67
CA ASP A 69 28.04 -5.48 -12.50
C ASP A 69 28.42 -6.95 -12.37
N LEU A 70 27.44 -7.80 -12.10
CA LEU A 70 27.59 -9.25 -12.14
C LEU A 70 27.03 -9.80 -13.45
N ASP A 71 27.88 -10.46 -14.24
CA ASP A 71 27.41 -11.21 -15.40
C ASP A 71 26.77 -12.53 -14.97
N VAL A 72 25.44 -12.56 -14.98
CA VAL A 72 24.61 -13.73 -14.67
C VAL A 72 24.08 -14.45 -15.91
N SER A 73 24.61 -14.17 -17.11
CA SER A 73 24.14 -14.77 -18.35
C SER A 73 24.26 -16.30 -18.40
N PHE A 74 25.11 -16.87 -17.54
CA PHE A 74 25.26 -18.31 -17.35
C PHE A 74 24.06 -18.96 -16.63
N LEU A 75 23.19 -18.17 -15.99
CA LEU A 75 21.96 -18.69 -15.37
C LEU A 75 20.91 -19.02 -16.46
N PRO A 76 20.13 -20.09 -16.27
CA PRO A 76 19.07 -20.45 -17.19
C PRO A 76 17.95 -19.40 -17.19
N LEU A 77 17.46 -19.07 -18.39
CA LEU A 77 16.35 -18.14 -18.59
C LEU A 77 15.03 -18.83 -18.21
N GLN A 78 14.31 -18.26 -17.25
CA GLN A 78 12.99 -18.73 -16.80
C GLN A 78 11.88 -18.13 -17.68
N PRO A 79 10.80 -18.88 -17.97
CA PRO A 79 9.61 -18.34 -18.64
C PRO A 79 8.99 -17.19 -17.85
N PHE A 80 8.41 -16.21 -18.55
CA PHE A 80 7.79 -15.05 -17.91
C PHE A 80 6.60 -15.42 -17.01
N ASP A 81 5.81 -16.42 -17.41
CA ASP A 81 4.63 -16.90 -16.67
C ASP A 81 4.96 -17.98 -15.62
N ASN A 82 6.24 -18.27 -15.41
CA ASN A 82 6.71 -19.22 -14.41
C ASN A 82 8.07 -18.79 -13.83
N PRO A 83 8.17 -17.62 -13.17
CA PRO A 83 9.42 -17.15 -12.60
C PRO A 83 9.84 -18.04 -11.42
N GLN A 84 11.11 -18.46 -11.41
CA GLN A 84 11.67 -19.32 -10.35
C GLN A 84 12.87 -18.62 -9.69
N ARG A 85 12.68 -18.11 -8.47
CA ARG A 85 13.70 -17.34 -7.70
C ARG A 85 14.72 -18.26 -7.03
N ASN A 86 15.50 -18.95 -7.85
CA ASN A 86 16.36 -20.05 -7.39
C ASN A 86 17.75 -19.62 -6.92
N TRP A 87 18.15 -18.37 -7.18
CA TRP A 87 19.51 -17.91 -6.93
C TRP A 87 19.56 -16.75 -5.94
N ILE A 88 20.66 -16.65 -5.21
CA ILE A 88 21.01 -15.52 -4.36
C ILE A 88 22.44 -15.07 -4.69
N VAL A 89 22.76 -13.82 -4.35
CA VAL A 89 24.14 -13.35 -4.27
C VAL A 89 24.51 -13.32 -2.80
N ARG A 90 25.53 -14.08 -2.41
CA ARG A 90 26.14 -14.04 -1.10
C ARG A 90 27.35 -13.13 -1.13
N ALA A 91 27.27 -12.01 -0.43
CA ALA A 91 28.36 -11.07 -0.26
C ALA A 91 29.14 -11.41 1.01
N SER A 92 30.44 -11.67 0.89
CA SER A 92 31.34 -11.95 2.01
C SER A 92 32.49 -10.95 2.01
N ALA A 93 32.64 -10.19 3.09
CA ALA A 93 33.78 -9.30 3.25
C ALA A 93 34.99 -10.11 3.68
N ILE A 94 36.06 -10.03 2.89
CA ILE A 94 37.32 -10.72 3.15
C ILE A 94 38.28 -9.74 3.79
N SER A 95 38.78 -10.10 4.97
CA SER A 95 39.71 -9.27 5.72
C SER A 95 41.14 -9.34 5.17
N LEU A 96 42.03 -8.49 5.69
CA LEU A 96 43.44 -8.42 5.25
C LEU A 96 44.19 -9.75 5.39
N ASP A 97 43.81 -10.61 6.33
CA ASP A 97 44.42 -11.94 6.52
C ASP A 97 43.85 -13.01 5.56
N GLY A 98 42.91 -12.62 4.68
CA GLY A 98 42.27 -13.50 3.71
C GLY A 98 41.05 -14.26 4.24
N LYS A 99 40.62 -14.04 5.48
CA LYS A 99 39.44 -14.73 6.05
C LYS A 99 38.15 -13.93 5.88
N PRO A 100 36.99 -14.60 5.71
CA PRO A 100 35.68 -13.96 5.78
C PRO A 100 35.46 -13.32 7.17
N SER A 101 35.10 -12.04 7.18
CA SER A 101 34.75 -11.27 8.39
C SER A 101 33.25 -11.34 8.67
N TRP A 102 32.44 -11.10 7.64
CA TRP A 102 30.98 -11.21 7.69
C TRP A 102 30.43 -11.59 6.32
N THR A 103 29.19 -12.06 6.32
CA THR A 103 28.47 -12.49 5.13
C THR A 103 27.01 -12.03 5.18
N VAL A 104 26.46 -11.64 4.04
CA VAL A 104 25.04 -11.32 3.86
C VAL A 104 24.53 -11.90 2.54
N ASP A 105 23.29 -12.38 2.54
CA ASP A 105 22.61 -12.89 1.34
C ASP A 105 21.66 -11.85 0.77
N SER A 106 21.61 -11.74 -0.55
CA SER A 106 20.57 -10.98 -1.24
C SER A 106 19.21 -11.67 -1.12
N SER A 107 18.14 -10.92 -1.42
CA SER A 107 16.87 -11.52 -1.82
C SER A 107 17.10 -12.49 -2.99
N SER A 108 16.26 -13.53 -3.06
CA SER A 108 16.32 -14.49 -4.16
C SER A 108 15.94 -13.82 -5.48
N PHE A 109 16.56 -14.20 -6.59
CA PHE A 109 16.32 -13.62 -7.91
C PHE A 109 16.27 -14.70 -8.99
N CYS A 110 15.85 -14.30 -10.19
CA CYS A 110 15.86 -15.16 -11.38
C CYS A 110 16.31 -14.40 -12.62
N ARG A 111 16.67 -15.12 -13.67
CA ARG A 111 16.83 -14.57 -15.02
C ARG A 111 15.53 -14.83 -15.78
N LEU A 112 14.86 -13.78 -16.24
CA LEU A 112 13.48 -13.87 -16.73
C LEU A 112 13.38 -13.58 -18.24
N ALA A 113 12.57 -14.36 -18.96
CA ALA A 113 12.20 -14.13 -20.36
C ALA A 113 11.21 -12.96 -20.50
N HIS A 114 11.02 -12.44 -21.71
CA HIS A 114 10.07 -11.34 -21.95
C HIS A 114 8.63 -11.85 -22.06
N ASP A 115 7.67 -11.02 -21.70
CA ASP A 115 6.27 -11.35 -21.88
C ASP A 115 5.91 -11.40 -23.38
N ALA A 116 4.97 -12.26 -23.76
CA ALA A 116 4.53 -12.39 -25.14
C ALA A 116 3.76 -11.13 -25.59
N PRO A 117 3.88 -10.70 -26.85
CA PRO A 117 3.07 -9.59 -27.38
C PRO A 117 1.57 -9.81 -27.13
N GLN A 118 0.86 -8.71 -26.90
CA GLN A 118 -0.57 -8.74 -26.65
C GLN A 118 -1.37 -8.83 -27.96
N PRO A 119 -2.55 -9.47 -28.00
CA PRO A 119 -3.41 -9.49 -29.18
C PRO A 119 -4.11 -8.14 -29.41
N ALA A 120 -4.71 -7.89 -30.56
CA ALA A 120 -5.57 -6.71 -30.73
C ALA A 120 -6.80 -6.78 -29.81
N ILE A 121 -7.20 -5.66 -29.21
CA ILE A 121 -8.42 -5.54 -28.40
C ILE A 121 -9.64 -5.51 -29.33
N GLU A 122 -10.45 -6.55 -29.27
CA GLU A 122 -11.77 -6.66 -29.90
C GLU A 122 -12.88 -6.34 -28.91
N SER A 123 -12.67 -6.60 -27.62
CA SER A 123 -13.59 -6.24 -26.55
C SER A 123 -12.87 -5.95 -25.23
N ALA A 124 -13.37 -4.96 -24.49
CA ALA A 124 -12.96 -4.65 -23.13
C ALA A 124 -14.21 -4.55 -22.25
N LYS A 125 -14.30 -5.34 -21.19
CA LYS A 125 -15.48 -5.42 -20.32
C LYS A 125 -15.08 -5.68 -18.87
N ILE A 126 -15.96 -5.34 -17.94
CA ILE A 126 -15.84 -5.73 -16.53
C ILE A 126 -16.97 -6.71 -16.22
N ASN A 127 -16.63 -7.86 -15.63
CA ASN A 127 -17.62 -8.84 -15.20
C ASN A 127 -18.21 -8.49 -13.82
N GLU A 128 -19.15 -9.28 -13.34
CA GLU A 128 -19.82 -9.14 -12.04
C GLU A 128 -18.87 -9.29 -10.82
N PHE A 129 -17.68 -9.84 -11.02
CA PHE A 129 -16.66 -9.99 -9.99
C PHE A 129 -15.65 -8.83 -9.96
N GLY A 130 -15.79 -7.85 -10.85
CA GLY A 130 -14.86 -6.73 -10.98
C GLY A 130 -13.58 -7.06 -11.75
N ASP A 131 -13.56 -8.17 -12.49
CA ASP A 131 -12.42 -8.53 -13.33
C ASP A 131 -12.49 -7.76 -14.65
N PHE A 132 -11.39 -7.11 -15.01
CA PHE A 132 -11.24 -6.49 -16.31
C PHE A 132 -10.85 -7.53 -17.35
N LEU A 133 -11.66 -7.67 -18.39
CA LEU A 133 -11.53 -8.67 -19.43
C LEU A 133 -11.19 -8.01 -20.76
N ILE A 134 -10.10 -8.44 -21.38
CA ILE A 134 -9.77 -8.15 -22.78
C ILE A 134 -10.00 -9.42 -23.59
N ASN A 135 -10.85 -9.35 -24.61
CA ASN A 135 -11.21 -10.48 -25.48
C ASN A 135 -11.71 -11.70 -24.68
N GLY A 136 -12.49 -11.44 -23.63
CA GLY A 136 -13.01 -12.47 -22.71
C GLY A 136 -11.97 -13.09 -21.79
N LYS A 137 -10.72 -12.63 -21.82
CA LYS A 137 -9.63 -13.11 -20.95
C LYS A 137 -9.30 -12.06 -19.89
N PRO A 138 -9.03 -12.47 -18.65
CA PRO A 138 -8.62 -11.54 -17.62
C PRO A 138 -7.32 -10.80 -17.95
N TRP A 139 -7.31 -9.50 -17.66
CA TRP A 139 -6.19 -8.61 -17.90
C TRP A 139 -6.07 -7.61 -16.75
N MET A 140 -4.84 -7.38 -16.29
CA MET A 140 -4.50 -6.33 -15.33
C MET A 140 -3.60 -5.32 -16.04
N PRO A 141 -3.88 -4.01 -16.00
CA PRO A 141 -2.87 -3.06 -16.42
C PRO A 141 -1.66 -3.19 -15.49
N TRP A 142 -0.49 -3.29 -16.11
CA TRP A 142 0.81 -3.28 -15.46
C TRP A 142 1.68 -2.30 -16.25
N GLY A 143 1.58 -1.03 -15.88
CA GLY A 143 2.01 0.07 -16.72
C GLY A 143 2.53 1.26 -15.95
N VAL A 144 2.78 2.31 -16.71
CA VAL A 144 3.26 3.61 -16.21
C VAL A 144 2.27 4.69 -16.65
N ALA A 145 1.97 5.64 -15.75
CA ALA A 145 1.10 6.79 -16.02
C ALA A 145 1.87 8.05 -16.47
N TYR A 146 3.00 8.30 -15.82
CA TYR A 146 4.01 9.30 -16.17
C TYR A 146 5.23 9.01 -15.30
N GLY A 147 6.41 9.48 -15.72
CA GLY A 147 7.59 9.24 -14.92
C GLY A 147 8.68 10.27 -15.07
N HIS A 148 9.06 10.69 -13.88
CA HIS A 148 10.19 11.51 -13.52
C HIS A 148 11.25 10.53 -13.02
N ASN A 149 12.25 10.22 -13.84
CA ASN A 149 13.36 9.39 -13.35
C ASN A 149 14.12 10.22 -12.31
N PRO A 150 14.60 9.61 -11.20
CA PRO A 150 15.69 10.23 -10.47
C PRO A 150 16.84 10.47 -11.45
N VAL A 151 17.52 11.61 -11.33
CA VAL A 151 18.60 12.08 -12.24
C VAL A 151 19.77 11.07 -12.40
N TYR A 152 19.75 9.94 -11.68
CA TYR A 152 20.88 9.02 -11.49
C TYR A 152 20.72 7.62 -12.10
N ASP A 153 19.67 7.32 -12.86
CA ASP A 153 19.57 6.00 -13.51
C ASP A 153 20.34 5.99 -14.86
N GLY A 154 21.61 5.59 -14.80
CA GLY A 154 22.47 5.34 -15.95
C GLY A 154 23.97 5.28 -15.59
N PRO A 155 24.81 4.58 -16.38
CA PRO A 155 26.26 4.68 -16.22
C PRO A 155 26.69 6.14 -16.43
N ALA A 156 27.58 6.64 -15.58
CA ALA A 156 28.18 7.95 -15.78
C ALA A 156 28.96 7.93 -17.10
N ASP A 157 28.38 8.48 -18.17
CA ASP A 157 29.14 8.85 -19.37
C ASP A 157 30.31 9.74 -18.91
N SER A 158 31.53 9.37 -19.26
CA SER A 158 32.72 10.13 -18.86
C SER A 158 32.57 11.60 -19.29
N GLY A 159 32.58 12.53 -18.33
CA GLY A 159 32.52 13.97 -18.60
C GLY A 159 31.11 14.59 -18.66
N LYS A 160 30.04 13.84 -18.35
CA LYS A 160 28.69 14.40 -18.16
C LYS A 160 28.23 14.22 -16.71
N TYR A 161 28.64 15.11 -15.82
CA TYR A 161 28.11 15.20 -14.45
C TYR A 161 27.23 16.45 -14.35
N TYR A 162 25.98 16.31 -13.90
CA TYR A 162 25.10 17.45 -13.65
C TYR A 162 25.42 18.08 -12.28
N ASP A 163 25.48 19.41 -12.23
CA ASP A 163 25.66 20.19 -11.00
C ASP A 163 24.31 20.32 -10.26
N LEU A 164 24.27 19.80 -9.04
CA LEU A 164 23.05 19.56 -8.27
C LEU A 164 22.80 20.66 -7.22
N SER A 165 23.70 21.63 -7.09
CA SER A 165 23.53 22.75 -6.14
C SER A 165 22.37 23.69 -6.51
N ASN A 166 21.81 23.55 -7.71
CA ASN A 166 20.74 24.40 -8.26
C ASN A 166 19.37 23.70 -8.37
N LEU A 167 19.19 22.52 -7.77
CA LEU A 167 17.90 21.82 -7.78
C LEU A 167 16.89 22.52 -6.87
N LYS A 168 15.67 22.73 -7.38
CA LYS A 168 14.51 23.09 -6.52
C LYS A 168 14.22 21.91 -5.56
N PRO A 169 13.57 22.12 -4.39
CA PRO A 169 13.26 21.06 -3.43
C PRO A 169 12.51 19.84 -4.02
N TRP A 170 11.76 20.05 -5.10
CA TRP A 170 11.02 19.02 -5.86
C TRP A 170 11.76 18.51 -7.11
N GLY A 171 12.97 18.99 -7.37
CA GLY A 171 13.73 18.80 -8.61
C GLY A 171 14.63 17.56 -8.67
N LEU A 172 14.61 16.70 -7.64
CA LEU A 172 15.36 15.43 -7.63
C LEU A 172 14.93 14.43 -8.73
N TYR A 173 13.82 14.71 -9.40
CA TYR A 173 13.15 13.81 -10.34
C TYR A 173 13.07 14.36 -11.78
N ASP A 174 13.79 15.43 -12.12
CA ASP A 174 13.70 15.99 -13.46
C ASP A 174 14.54 15.22 -14.50
N ARG A 175 13.97 14.11 -14.97
CA ARG A 175 13.82 13.86 -16.41
C ARG A 175 12.52 13.11 -16.65
N TYR A 176 11.73 13.57 -17.63
CA TYR A 176 10.85 12.69 -18.41
C TYR A 176 11.69 11.51 -18.92
N GLY A 177 11.66 10.40 -18.19
CA GLY A 177 12.45 9.21 -18.49
C GLY A 177 11.89 8.54 -19.73
N GLY A 178 12.45 8.86 -20.91
CA GLY A 178 11.94 8.42 -22.22
C GLY A 178 11.94 6.91 -22.47
N ASN A 179 12.30 6.08 -21.48
CA ASN A 179 12.39 4.63 -21.57
C ASN A 179 11.35 3.86 -20.73
N LEU A 180 10.48 4.53 -19.95
CA LEU A 180 9.44 3.86 -19.14
C LEU A 180 8.39 3.12 -19.97
N LYS A 181 8.27 3.49 -21.24
CA LYS A 181 7.44 2.83 -22.26
C LYS A 181 8.19 1.70 -22.97
N SER A 182 9.47 1.49 -22.67
CA SER A 182 10.27 0.44 -23.30
C SER A 182 9.89 -0.91 -22.70
N ARG A 183 9.02 -1.62 -23.39
CA ARG A 183 8.65 -3.00 -23.05
C ARG A 183 9.88 -3.92 -22.97
N GLU A 184 10.91 -3.66 -23.77
CA GLU A 184 12.18 -4.39 -23.73
C GLU A 184 12.94 -4.24 -22.40
N LEU A 185 12.66 -3.18 -21.62
CA LEU A 185 13.27 -2.96 -20.31
C LEU A 185 12.32 -3.36 -19.18
N TRP A 186 11.07 -2.91 -19.25
CA TRP A 186 10.13 -2.97 -18.14
C TRP A 186 9.10 -4.11 -18.24
N ASP A 187 8.92 -4.69 -19.43
CA ASP A 187 7.81 -5.60 -19.79
C ASP A 187 6.40 -5.06 -19.47
N THR A 188 6.26 -3.73 -19.31
CA THR A 188 4.96 -3.08 -19.17
C THR A 188 4.00 -3.52 -20.26
N ASN A 189 2.74 -3.74 -19.88
CA ASN A 189 1.70 -4.17 -20.82
C ASN A 189 0.80 -2.99 -21.25
N CYS A 190 0.89 -1.85 -20.58
CA CYS A 190 0.17 -0.66 -20.98
C CYS A 190 0.89 0.63 -20.63
N GLU A 191 0.47 1.70 -21.31
CA GLU A 191 0.72 3.07 -20.91
C GLU A 191 -0.61 3.78 -20.65
N ARG A 192 -0.64 4.58 -19.58
CA ARG A 192 -1.59 5.67 -19.37
C ARG A 192 -0.83 6.97 -19.57
N HIS A 193 -1.40 7.99 -20.20
CA HIS A 193 -0.74 9.28 -20.32
C HIS A 193 -1.63 10.39 -19.79
N VAL A 194 -1.14 11.15 -18.82
CA VAL A 194 -1.99 12.01 -17.97
C VAL A 194 -1.98 13.47 -18.42
N GLU A 195 -0.94 13.95 -19.13
CA GLU A 195 -0.66 15.40 -19.22
C GLU A 195 -1.12 16.11 -20.51
N ILE A 196 -1.85 15.48 -21.43
CA ILE A 196 -2.12 16.14 -22.72
C ILE A 196 -3.40 16.97 -22.65
N PRO A 197 -3.36 18.29 -22.90
CA PRO A 197 -4.56 19.14 -23.05
C PRO A 197 -5.37 18.84 -24.33
N LYS A 198 -5.08 17.73 -25.02
CA LYS A 198 -5.61 17.26 -26.31
C LYS A 198 -5.88 15.76 -26.21
N PHE A 199 -6.83 15.24 -26.98
CA PHE A 199 -7.05 13.80 -27.08
C PHE A 199 -5.84 13.14 -27.74
N TYR A 200 -5.64 11.86 -27.42
CA TYR A 200 -4.68 11.02 -28.12
C TYR A 200 -4.99 10.98 -29.63
N THR A 201 -4.03 11.38 -30.46
CA THR A 201 -4.18 11.16 -31.91
C THR A 201 -4.07 9.67 -32.23
N GLN A 202 -4.72 9.26 -33.32
CA GLN A 202 -4.57 7.89 -33.86
C GLN A 202 -3.10 7.50 -34.05
N VAL A 203 -2.27 8.42 -34.56
CA VAL A 203 -0.83 8.20 -34.77
C VAL A 203 -0.10 7.88 -33.46
N GLN A 204 -0.41 8.60 -32.38
CA GLN A 204 0.20 8.35 -31.07
C GLN A 204 -0.20 6.98 -30.52
N LEU A 205 -1.48 6.62 -30.62
CA LEU A 205 -1.98 5.32 -30.16
C LEU A 205 -1.35 4.17 -30.96
N GLU A 206 -1.27 4.31 -32.28
CA GLU A 206 -0.64 3.31 -33.15
C GLU A 206 0.87 3.18 -32.90
N ALA A 207 1.55 4.26 -32.51
CA ALA A 207 2.96 4.22 -32.15
C ALA A 207 3.21 3.43 -30.85
N LEU A 208 2.31 3.50 -29.88
CA LEU A 208 2.35 2.66 -28.68
C LEU A 208 2.05 1.19 -29.01
N TRP A 209 1.04 0.98 -29.86
CA TRP A 209 0.68 -0.36 -30.29
C TRP A 209 1.83 -1.10 -31.01
N LYS A 210 2.59 -0.38 -31.85
CA LYS A 210 3.80 -0.92 -32.51
C LYS A 210 4.89 -1.35 -31.53
N GLN A 211 4.87 -0.85 -30.29
CA GLN A 211 5.77 -1.25 -29.20
C GLN A 211 5.19 -2.39 -28.35
N GLY A 212 4.02 -2.93 -28.73
CA GLY A 212 3.34 -4.01 -27.99
C GLY A 212 2.58 -3.53 -26.74
N LEU A 213 2.32 -2.23 -26.63
CA LEU A 213 1.62 -1.62 -25.50
C LEU A 213 0.15 -1.39 -25.82
N TYR A 214 -0.70 -1.67 -24.84
CA TYR A 214 -2.03 -1.09 -24.79
C TYR A 214 -1.98 0.34 -24.27
N THR A 215 -2.96 1.13 -24.68
CA THR A 215 -3.37 2.33 -23.96
C THR A 215 -4.40 1.88 -22.92
N SER A 216 -4.01 1.88 -21.65
CA SER A 216 -4.95 1.48 -20.59
C SER A 216 -6.16 2.40 -20.57
N THR A 217 -5.96 3.70 -20.73
CA THR A 217 -7.03 4.71 -20.80
C THR A 217 -6.73 5.80 -21.83
N ALA A 218 -7.66 6.00 -22.78
CA ALA A 218 -7.63 7.15 -23.69
C ALA A 218 -8.47 8.32 -23.12
N PHE A 219 -7.82 9.46 -22.89
CA PHE A 219 -8.46 10.66 -22.35
C PHE A 219 -9.07 11.54 -23.42
N MET A 220 -10.25 12.08 -23.11
CA MET A 220 -10.96 13.06 -23.93
C MET A 220 -10.78 14.45 -23.30
N PRO A 221 -10.35 15.47 -24.05
CA PRO A 221 -10.17 16.81 -23.50
C PRO A 221 -11.53 17.47 -23.21
N PRO A 222 -11.75 18.06 -22.03
CA PRO A 222 -13.05 18.60 -21.63
C PRO A 222 -13.49 19.80 -22.46
N LYS A 223 -12.50 20.61 -22.87
CA LYS A 223 -12.68 21.82 -23.68
C LYS A 223 -13.01 21.52 -25.15
N ALA A 224 -12.89 20.28 -25.60
CA ALA A 224 -13.19 19.90 -26.98
C ALA A 224 -14.60 19.36 -27.17
N LYS A 225 -15.55 19.71 -26.28
CA LYS A 225 -16.94 19.31 -26.44
C LYS A 225 -17.65 20.19 -27.48
N PRO A 226 -18.50 19.61 -28.36
CA PRO A 226 -18.78 18.18 -28.47
C PRO A 226 -17.57 17.41 -29.03
N TRP A 227 -17.28 16.24 -28.45
CA TRP A 227 -16.12 15.46 -28.88
C TRP A 227 -16.26 14.98 -30.34
N PRO A 228 -15.16 14.91 -31.12
CA PRO A 228 -15.23 14.54 -32.52
C PRO A 228 -15.80 13.12 -32.71
N ALA A 229 -16.89 13.01 -33.47
CA ALA A 229 -17.57 11.73 -33.72
C ALA A 229 -16.65 10.69 -34.38
N ASP A 230 -15.80 11.10 -35.32
CA ASP A 230 -14.84 10.22 -35.97
C ASP A 230 -13.79 9.68 -34.99
N HIS A 231 -13.38 10.49 -34.01
CA HIS A 231 -12.45 10.03 -32.98
C HIS A 231 -13.13 9.02 -32.03
N LEU A 232 -14.38 9.28 -31.61
CA LEU A 232 -15.15 8.32 -30.80
C LEU A 232 -15.37 6.99 -31.55
N LYS A 233 -15.64 7.05 -32.85
CA LYS A 233 -15.75 5.88 -33.73
C LYS A 233 -14.43 5.13 -33.82
N TYR A 234 -13.31 5.83 -33.96
CA TYR A 234 -11.98 5.23 -33.95
C TYR A 234 -11.70 4.54 -32.60
N LEU A 235 -11.92 5.22 -31.47
CA LEU A 235 -11.69 4.67 -30.14
C LEU A 235 -12.49 3.38 -29.92
N ARG A 236 -13.72 3.28 -30.43
CA ARG A 236 -14.51 2.03 -30.38
C ARG A 236 -13.76 0.82 -30.94
N THR A 237 -13.07 1.00 -32.07
CA THR A 237 -12.41 -0.07 -32.83
C THR A 237 -10.89 -0.10 -32.66
N ALA A 238 -10.32 0.83 -31.89
CA ALA A 238 -8.87 0.95 -31.73
C ALA A 238 -8.30 -0.30 -31.05
N PRO A 239 -7.33 -1.00 -31.67
CA PRO A 239 -6.89 -2.32 -31.23
C PRO A 239 -6.03 -2.30 -29.95
N MET A 240 -5.72 -1.12 -29.42
CA MET A 240 -4.87 -0.94 -28.25
C MET A 240 -5.58 -0.23 -27.09
N VAL A 241 -6.80 0.29 -27.26
CA VAL A 241 -7.47 1.09 -26.22
C VAL A 241 -8.32 0.18 -25.32
N ALA A 242 -7.95 0.06 -24.05
CA ALA A 242 -8.67 -0.77 -23.08
C ALA A 242 -9.86 -0.03 -22.45
N SER A 243 -9.67 1.20 -21.97
CA SER A 243 -10.71 2.04 -21.39
C SER A 243 -10.63 3.49 -21.92
N VAL A 244 -11.65 4.30 -21.63
CA VAL A 244 -11.71 5.71 -22.00
C VAL A 244 -12.02 6.58 -20.79
N SER A 245 -11.78 7.90 -20.87
CA SER A 245 -12.10 8.81 -19.77
C SER A 245 -12.49 10.21 -20.28
N PRO A 246 -13.44 10.91 -19.64
CA PRO A 246 -13.88 12.24 -20.04
C PRO A 246 -12.87 13.37 -19.78
N GLY A 247 -11.69 13.04 -19.23
CA GLY A 247 -10.56 13.94 -19.05
C GLY A 247 -9.52 13.35 -18.10
N PRO A 248 -8.27 13.85 -18.09
CA PRO A 248 -7.31 13.52 -17.03
C PRO A 248 -7.79 14.08 -15.68
N GLU A 249 -7.14 13.68 -14.60
CA GLU A 249 -7.49 14.08 -13.23
C GLU A 249 -7.83 15.58 -13.09
N GLU A 250 -6.98 16.46 -13.62
CA GLU A 250 -7.06 17.92 -13.49
C GLU A 250 -8.29 18.52 -14.19
N THR A 251 -8.97 17.72 -15.01
CA THR A 251 -10.27 18.06 -15.60
C THR A 251 -11.35 18.11 -14.54
N PHE A 252 -11.32 17.14 -13.64
CA PHE A 252 -12.29 17.00 -12.59
C PHE A 252 -11.72 17.81 -11.44
N ALA A 253 -12.25 19.01 -11.21
CA ALA A 253 -12.16 19.58 -9.87
C ALA A 253 -12.68 18.54 -8.86
N TYR A 254 -12.43 18.73 -7.57
CA TYR A 254 -12.94 17.84 -6.53
C TYR A 254 -14.46 17.56 -6.71
N PHE A 255 -14.87 16.29 -6.72
CA PHE A 255 -16.25 15.85 -6.79
C PHE A 255 -17.02 16.15 -5.51
N THR A 256 -16.34 16.12 -4.36
CA THR A 256 -16.96 16.40 -3.06
C THR A 256 -17.67 17.76 -3.01
N PRO A 257 -17.08 18.90 -3.44
CA PRO A 257 -17.76 20.19 -3.48
C PRO A 257 -18.75 20.37 -4.64
N MET A 258 -18.85 19.43 -5.59
CA MET A 258 -19.78 19.59 -6.72
C MET A 258 -21.24 19.57 -6.27
N THR A 259 -22.06 20.44 -6.86
CA THR A 259 -23.53 20.35 -6.77
C THR A 259 -24.03 19.07 -7.45
N GLN A 260 -25.26 18.64 -7.11
CA GLN A 260 -25.87 17.47 -7.76
C GLN A 260 -25.95 17.64 -9.27
N LYS A 261 -26.30 18.84 -9.75
CA LYS A 261 -26.34 19.14 -11.19
C LYS A 261 -24.98 18.92 -11.86
N GLN A 262 -23.89 19.37 -11.24
CA GLN A 262 -22.54 19.17 -11.80
C GLN A 262 -22.18 17.67 -11.86
N LEU A 263 -22.54 16.88 -10.85
CA LEU A 263 -22.35 15.43 -10.88
C LEU A 263 -23.19 14.76 -11.98
N ASP A 264 -24.44 15.20 -12.17
CA ASP A 264 -25.31 14.69 -13.23
C ASP A 264 -24.75 15.01 -14.62
N ASP A 265 -24.16 16.20 -14.80
CA ASP A 265 -23.49 16.59 -16.05
C ASP A 265 -22.25 15.69 -16.32
N VAL A 266 -21.41 15.42 -15.30
CA VAL A 266 -20.28 14.48 -15.43
C VAL A 266 -20.78 13.06 -15.72
N LYS A 267 -21.85 12.61 -15.07
CA LYS A 267 -22.46 11.31 -15.34
C LYS A 267 -22.95 11.21 -16.78
N ALA A 268 -23.57 12.26 -17.32
CA ALA A 268 -24.01 12.29 -18.70
C ALA A 268 -22.84 12.14 -19.70
N ASP A 269 -21.69 12.75 -19.41
CA ASP A 269 -20.47 12.56 -20.20
C ASP A 269 -19.95 11.11 -20.16
N VAL A 270 -19.95 10.51 -18.98
CA VAL A 270 -19.56 9.12 -18.77
C VAL A 270 -20.47 8.18 -19.57
N ASP A 271 -21.79 8.38 -19.48
CA ASP A 271 -22.76 7.58 -20.22
C ASP A 271 -22.60 7.74 -21.74
N LEU A 272 -22.36 8.97 -22.22
CA LEU A 272 -22.08 9.26 -23.63
C LEU A 272 -20.82 8.52 -24.12
N LEU A 273 -19.71 8.57 -23.37
CA LEU A 273 -18.48 7.87 -23.74
C LEU A 273 -18.66 6.36 -23.76
N ARG A 274 -19.31 5.82 -22.74
CA ARG A 274 -19.60 4.39 -22.64
C ARG A 274 -20.41 3.93 -23.85
N GLN A 275 -21.46 4.67 -24.22
CA GLN A 275 -22.31 4.35 -25.38
C GLN A 275 -21.56 4.52 -26.70
N ALA A 276 -20.79 5.60 -26.86
CA ALA A 276 -20.09 5.91 -28.11
C ALA A 276 -18.95 4.93 -28.39
N THR A 277 -18.22 4.49 -27.37
CA THR A 277 -17.01 3.66 -27.53
C THR A 277 -17.25 2.19 -27.22
N GLY A 278 -18.29 1.84 -26.45
CA GLY A 278 -18.52 0.48 -25.97
C GLY A 278 -17.46 -0.01 -24.97
N LYS A 279 -16.63 0.90 -24.41
CA LYS A 279 -15.54 0.58 -23.49
C LYS A 279 -15.87 1.07 -22.07
N PRO A 280 -15.27 0.44 -21.03
CA PRO A 280 -15.35 0.94 -19.66
C PRO A 280 -14.80 2.36 -19.57
N VAL A 281 -15.46 3.18 -18.74
CA VAL A 281 -15.07 4.56 -18.50
C VAL A 281 -14.33 4.66 -17.16
N MET A 282 -13.11 5.19 -17.21
CA MET A 282 -12.21 5.29 -16.07
C MET A 282 -12.18 6.70 -15.49
N VAL A 283 -12.09 6.77 -14.16
CA VAL A 283 -11.70 7.98 -13.44
C VAL A 283 -10.38 7.73 -12.72
N GLY A 284 -9.42 8.61 -12.97
CA GLY A 284 -8.24 8.76 -12.14
C GLY A 284 -8.38 10.06 -11.37
N HIS A 285 -8.10 10.01 -10.07
CA HIS A 285 -8.01 11.19 -9.24
C HIS A 285 -6.72 11.08 -8.44
N GLY A 286 -6.02 12.19 -8.30
CA GLY A 286 -4.74 12.26 -7.60
C GLY A 286 -4.90 12.93 -6.26
N GLY A 287 -3.87 12.75 -5.46
CA GLY A 287 -3.95 12.80 -4.01
C GLY A 287 -4.40 11.46 -3.38
N TYR A 288 -4.09 11.34 -2.10
CA TYR A 288 -4.12 10.15 -1.25
C TYR A 288 -5.52 9.54 -0.99
N TRP A 289 -5.70 8.23 -1.25
CA TRP A 289 -6.82 7.40 -0.79
C TRP A 289 -8.23 8.03 -0.94
N ASN A 290 -8.72 8.02 -2.18
CA ASN A 290 -9.84 8.85 -2.65
C ASN A 290 -11.25 8.34 -2.35
N ARG A 291 -11.51 7.78 -1.16
CA ARG A 291 -12.87 7.34 -0.80
C ARG A 291 -13.89 8.46 -0.94
N LEU A 292 -13.59 9.64 -0.37
CA LEU A 292 -14.53 10.77 -0.25
C LEU A 292 -14.88 11.40 -1.62
N GLU A 293 -13.94 11.36 -2.55
CA GLU A 293 -14.15 11.79 -3.92
C GLU A 293 -14.97 10.75 -4.70
N LEU A 294 -14.55 9.48 -4.62
CA LEU A 294 -15.12 8.42 -5.44
C LEU A 294 -16.51 7.95 -4.97
N GLU A 295 -16.86 8.17 -3.69
CA GLU A 295 -18.23 7.93 -3.20
C GLU A 295 -19.26 8.87 -3.87
N ARG A 296 -18.84 10.05 -4.35
CA ARG A 296 -19.68 11.01 -5.08
C ARG A 296 -19.74 10.71 -6.58
N ALA A 297 -18.72 10.03 -7.10
CA ALA A 297 -18.55 9.73 -8.53
C ALA A 297 -18.64 8.22 -8.82
N THR A 298 -19.60 7.52 -8.21
CA THR A 298 -19.70 6.06 -8.37
C THR A 298 -20.13 5.62 -9.78
N PHE A 299 -20.51 6.52 -10.68
CA PHE A 299 -20.99 6.18 -12.03
C PHE A 299 -19.89 5.80 -13.04
N PHE A 300 -18.61 5.85 -12.63
CA PHE A 300 -17.48 5.31 -13.41
C PHE A 300 -17.39 3.78 -13.29
N ASP A 301 -16.69 3.17 -14.26
CA ASP A 301 -16.51 1.71 -14.35
C ASP A 301 -15.15 1.29 -13.77
N VAL A 302 -14.12 2.14 -13.91
CA VAL A 302 -12.76 1.88 -13.43
C VAL A 302 -12.32 3.03 -12.52
N PHE A 303 -11.85 2.69 -11.33
CA PHE A 303 -11.33 3.64 -10.36
C PHE A 303 -9.81 3.49 -10.27
N ASP A 304 -9.08 4.57 -10.52
CA ASP A 304 -7.62 4.61 -10.52
C ASP A 304 -7.10 5.65 -9.50
N PRO A 305 -7.34 5.44 -8.18
CA PRO A 305 -6.80 6.31 -7.14
C PRO A 305 -5.27 6.36 -7.22
N GLU A 306 -4.74 7.56 -7.02
CA GLU A 306 -3.35 7.73 -6.66
C GLU A 306 -3.10 7.29 -5.22
N THR A 307 -1.96 6.66 -5.02
CA THR A 307 -1.62 5.98 -3.76
C THR A 307 -0.15 6.17 -3.49
N GLU A 308 0.23 6.22 -2.23
CA GLU A 308 1.54 6.72 -1.86
C GLU A 308 2.34 5.65 -1.14
N PRO A 309 3.68 5.72 -1.19
CA PRO A 309 4.51 4.53 -1.06
C PRO A 309 4.69 4.10 0.39
N TRP A 310 4.08 4.78 1.36
CA TRP A 310 4.34 4.60 2.80
C TRP A 310 3.90 3.23 3.32
N TYR A 311 2.79 2.69 2.82
CA TYR A 311 2.24 1.38 3.20
C TYR A 311 1.19 0.95 2.15
N PRO A 312 0.76 -0.33 2.14
CA PRO A 312 -0.18 -0.82 1.13
C PRO A 312 -1.57 -0.18 1.25
N ALA A 313 -2.23 -0.01 0.11
CA ALA A 313 -3.57 0.54 0.01
C ALA A 313 -4.63 -0.07 0.93
N PRO A 314 -5.41 0.69 1.72
CA PRO A 314 -6.57 0.16 2.43
C PRO A 314 -7.81 -0.02 1.52
N LEU A 315 -7.65 -0.56 0.30
CA LEU A 315 -8.74 -0.67 -0.69
C LEU A 315 -9.97 -1.40 -0.17
N HIS A 316 -9.77 -2.49 0.56
CA HIS A 316 -10.82 -3.32 1.13
C HIS A 316 -11.80 -2.59 2.05
N THR A 317 -11.38 -1.46 2.64
CA THR A 317 -12.23 -0.62 3.50
C THR A 317 -12.67 0.64 2.78
N ASP A 318 -11.78 1.24 2.00
CA ASP A 318 -12.01 2.59 1.48
C ASP A 318 -12.69 2.60 0.11
N LEU A 319 -12.40 1.65 -0.78
CA LEU A 319 -12.97 1.64 -2.15
C LEU A 319 -13.80 0.41 -2.46
N LYS A 320 -13.37 -0.77 -2.04
CA LYS A 320 -14.08 -2.03 -2.29
C LYS A 320 -15.54 -1.96 -1.84
N PRO A 321 -15.91 -1.41 -0.67
CA PRO A 321 -17.31 -1.33 -0.27
C PRO A 321 -18.19 -0.45 -1.17
N LEU A 322 -17.59 0.48 -1.94
CA LEU A 322 -18.32 1.33 -2.87
C LEU A 322 -18.67 0.62 -4.19
N ILE A 323 -17.93 -0.44 -4.54
CA ILE A 323 -18.00 -1.07 -5.86
C ILE A 323 -18.23 -2.58 -5.83
N GLU A 324 -18.17 -3.22 -4.66
CA GLU A 324 -18.34 -4.68 -4.53
C GLU A 324 -19.71 -5.12 -5.08
N GLY A 325 -19.71 -6.25 -5.81
CA GLY A 325 -20.90 -6.78 -6.49
C GLY A 325 -21.34 -6.00 -7.73
N GLN A 326 -20.57 -5.00 -8.17
CA GLN A 326 -20.85 -4.21 -9.37
C GLN A 326 -19.83 -4.53 -10.46
N LYS A 327 -20.17 -4.23 -11.72
CA LYS A 327 -19.27 -4.37 -12.88
C LYS A 327 -18.22 -3.26 -12.92
N LYS A 328 -17.43 -3.16 -11.86
CA LYS A 328 -16.48 -2.09 -11.58
C LYS A 328 -15.16 -2.65 -11.08
N THR A 329 -14.06 -1.95 -11.30
CA THR A 329 -12.74 -2.43 -10.87
C THR A 329 -11.88 -1.30 -10.31
N ILE A 330 -10.90 -1.67 -9.49
CA ILE A 330 -9.91 -0.75 -8.93
C ILE A 330 -8.58 -1.05 -9.59
N TRP A 331 -8.05 -0.07 -10.32
CA TRP A 331 -6.64 0.01 -10.67
C TRP A 331 -5.96 0.93 -9.66
N LEU A 332 -4.69 0.74 -9.42
CA LEU A 332 -3.93 1.63 -8.58
C LEU A 332 -3.00 2.46 -9.44
N ARG A 333 -2.81 3.70 -9.02
CA ARG A 333 -1.69 4.53 -9.44
C ARG A 333 -0.75 4.75 -8.24
N PRO A 334 0.17 3.81 -7.99
CA PRO A 334 1.21 4.01 -6.98
C PRO A 334 2.13 5.15 -7.38
N GLN A 335 2.32 6.09 -6.48
CA GLN A 335 3.17 7.24 -6.56
C GLN A 335 4.47 6.92 -5.82
N MET A 336 5.58 6.74 -6.54
CA MET A 336 6.86 6.35 -5.92
C MET A 336 7.91 7.43 -6.12
N TYR A 337 8.26 8.13 -5.04
CA TYR A 337 9.35 9.12 -5.06
C TYR A 337 10.72 8.51 -4.75
N GLU A 338 10.81 7.21 -4.46
CA GLU A 338 12.07 6.60 -4.06
C GLU A 338 12.31 5.23 -4.70
N SER A 339 13.58 4.84 -4.79
CA SER A 339 13.95 3.47 -5.14
C SER A 339 13.70 2.57 -3.93
N VAL A 340 12.54 1.92 -3.90
CA VAL A 340 12.19 0.95 -2.86
C VAL A 340 12.81 -0.42 -3.13
N PRO A 341 13.19 -1.19 -2.09
CA PRO A 341 13.61 -2.57 -2.24
C PRO A 341 12.52 -3.44 -2.89
N TYR A 342 12.94 -4.45 -3.67
CA TYR A 342 12.04 -5.40 -4.33
C TYR A 342 11.00 -6.00 -3.37
N GLU A 343 11.42 -6.43 -2.18
CA GLU A 343 10.51 -7.07 -1.21
C GLU A 343 9.45 -6.13 -0.67
N ARG A 344 9.74 -4.83 -0.50
CA ARG A 344 8.72 -3.83 -0.12
C ARG A 344 7.67 -3.71 -1.22
N TRP A 345 8.11 -3.66 -2.47
CA TRP A 345 7.21 -3.56 -3.61
C TRP A 345 6.37 -4.83 -3.81
N ARG A 346 7.00 -5.99 -3.66
CA ARG A 346 6.34 -7.29 -3.62
C ARG A 346 5.25 -7.32 -2.55
N TYR A 347 5.59 -6.89 -1.33
CA TYR A 347 4.66 -6.82 -0.21
C TYR A 347 3.45 -5.94 -0.51
N HIS A 348 3.67 -4.72 -1.04
CA HIS A 348 2.60 -3.81 -1.42
C HIS A 348 1.66 -4.43 -2.46
N VAL A 349 2.20 -4.88 -3.60
CA VAL A 349 1.41 -5.44 -4.70
C VAL A 349 0.54 -6.60 -4.22
N TYR A 350 1.08 -7.51 -3.41
CA TYR A 350 0.30 -8.65 -2.92
C TYR A 350 -0.73 -8.27 -1.87
N VAL A 351 -0.42 -7.37 -0.93
CA VAL A 351 -1.42 -6.88 0.04
C VAL A 351 -2.53 -6.12 -0.68
N GLU A 352 -2.20 -5.27 -1.64
CA GLU A 352 -3.18 -4.52 -2.44
C GLU A 352 -4.05 -5.45 -3.30
N LEU A 353 -3.46 -6.51 -3.85
CA LEU A 353 -4.19 -7.56 -4.56
C LEU A 353 -5.21 -8.25 -3.64
N MET A 354 -4.80 -8.62 -2.41
CA MET A 354 -5.70 -9.18 -1.39
C MET A 354 -6.84 -8.22 -1.06
N ARG A 355 -6.54 -6.92 -1.04
CA ARG A 355 -7.51 -5.85 -0.73
C ARG A 355 -8.40 -5.43 -1.89
N GLY A 356 -8.15 -5.94 -3.11
CA GLY A 356 -9.04 -5.78 -4.26
C GLY A 356 -8.45 -5.04 -5.45
N ALA A 357 -7.17 -4.67 -5.46
CA ALA A 357 -6.52 -4.11 -6.64
C ALA A 357 -6.51 -5.12 -7.79
N ARG A 358 -6.72 -4.63 -9.02
CA ARG A 358 -6.73 -5.43 -10.25
C ARG A 358 -5.90 -4.79 -11.36
N GLY A 359 -4.93 -3.95 -10.99
CA GLY A 359 -4.04 -3.27 -11.93
C GLY A 359 -3.16 -2.25 -11.22
N TRP A 360 -1.97 -2.00 -11.77
CA TRP A 360 -0.99 -1.03 -11.29
C TRP A 360 -0.48 -0.19 -12.47
N GLN A 361 -0.62 1.11 -12.35
CA GLN A 361 -0.22 2.11 -13.34
C GLN A 361 0.65 3.15 -12.65
N VAL A 362 1.91 2.80 -12.43
CA VAL A 362 2.79 3.57 -11.54
C VAL A 362 2.95 5.01 -12.05
N ALA A 363 2.72 5.97 -11.15
CA ALA A 363 3.12 7.36 -11.29
C ALA A 363 4.45 7.53 -10.57
N HIS A 364 5.49 8.01 -11.24
CA HIS A 364 6.84 8.03 -10.67
C HIS A 364 7.33 6.60 -10.34
N GLY A 365 8.23 6.07 -11.17
CA GLY A 365 8.55 4.64 -11.16
C GLY A 365 9.49 4.23 -10.03
N PRO A 366 9.49 2.94 -9.64
CA PRO A 366 10.70 2.38 -9.05
C PRO A 366 11.85 2.59 -10.05
N GLY A 367 13.01 3.03 -9.57
CA GLY A 367 14.16 3.30 -10.45
C GLY A 367 14.75 2.05 -11.12
N ASP A 368 14.19 0.85 -10.92
CA ASP A 368 14.75 -0.41 -11.42
C ASP A 368 13.72 -1.22 -12.26
N PRO A 369 13.95 -1.35 -13.59
CA PRO A 369 13.09 -2.15 -14.48
C PRO A 369 12.99 -3.64 -14.11
N SER A 370 14.04 -4.22 -13.51
CA SER A 370 14.09 -5.64 -13.18
C SER A 370 13.10 -5.99 -12.07
N VAL A 371 12.90 -5.07 -11.11
CA VAL A 371 11.93 -5.19 -10.02
C VAL A 371 10.52 -5.24 -10.57
N PHE A 372 10.19 -4.26 -11.43
CA PHE A 372 8.85 -4.10 -11.98
C PHE A 372 8.45 -5.29 -12.85
N ARG A 373 9.35 -5.71 -13.74
CA ARG A 373 9.18 -6.90 -14.60
C ARG A 373 9.02 -8.18 -13.78
N GLY A 374 9.88 -8.37 -12.76
CA GLY A 374 9.88 -9.57 -11.93
C GLY A 374 8.54 -9.78 -11.21
N LEU A 375 7.95 -8.72 -10.67
CA LEU A 375 6.64 -8.80 -10.01
C LEU A 375 5.50 -9.04 -10.99
N GLN A 376 5.54 -8.43 -12.18
CA GLN A 376 4.54 -8.71 -13.20
C GLN A 376 4.50 -10.20 -13.54
N ALA A 377 5.67 -10.83 -13.66
CA ALA A 377 5.80 -12.26 -13.91
C ALA A 377 5.22 -13.09 -12.75
N GLU A 378 5.50 -12.73 -11.48
CA GLU A 378 4.91 -13.42 -10.33
C GLU A 378 3.38 -13.29 -10.32
N VAL A 379 2.84 -12.10 -10.59
CA VAL A 379 1.38 -11.87 -10.69
C VAL A 379 0.79 -12.64 -11.88
N ARG A 380 1.46 -12.62 -13.04
CA ARG A 380 1.04 -13.31 -14.26
C ARG A 380 0.90 -14.81 -14.05
N HIS A 381 1.84 -15.43 -13.35
CA HIS A 381 1.80 -16.83 -12.94
C HIS A 381 0.51 -17.16 -12.16
N LEU A 382 0.06 -16.23 -11.32
CA LEU A 382 -1.09 -16.41 -10.45
C LEU A 382 -2.44 -16.01 -11.08
N HIS A 383 -2.47 -15.43 -12.28
CA HIS A 383 -3.71 -15.03 -12.96
C HIS A 383 -4.80 -16.13 -12.93
N PRO A 384 -4.53 -17.42 -13.24
CA PRO A 384 -5.56 -18.44 -13.22
C PRO A 384 -6.27 -18.58 -11.86
N PHE A 385 -5.55 -18.34 -10.76
CA PHE A 385 -6.09 -18.38 -9.40
C PHE A 385 -6.77 -17.08 -9.03
N ILE A 386 -6.12 -15.93 -9.28
CA ILE A 386 -6.64 -14.60 -8.93
C ILE A 386 -8.04 -14.38 -9.50
N TYR A 387 -8.23 -14.83 -10.74
CA TYR A 387 -9.48 -14.73 -11.50
C TYR A 387 -10.40 -15.95 -11.37
N SER A 388 -10.08 -16.88 -10.47
CA SER A 388 -10.97 -17.99 -10.18
C SER A 388 -11.99 -17.60 -9.13
N HIS A 389 -13.26 -17.88 -9.43
CA HIS A 389 -14.40 -17.70 -8.52
C HIS A 389 -14.97 -19.03 -8.05
N GLU A 390 -14.19 -20.11 -8.17
CA GLU A 390 -14.52 -21.41 -7.62
C GLU A 390 -14.60 -21.36 -6.09
N LYS A 391 -15.50 -22.18 -5.52
CA LYS A 391 -15.66 -22.26 -4.06
C LYS A 391 -14.35 -22.69 -3.39
N THR A 392 -13.90 -21.90 -2.43
CA THR A 392 -12.69 -22.14 -1.66
C THR A 392 -12.93 -23.09 -0.48
N PRO A 393 -11.90 -23.83 -0.01
CA PRO A 393 -11.97 -24.49 1.29
C PRO A 393 -12.05 -23.46 2.42
N ALA A 394 -12.61 -23.86 3.56
CA ALA A 394 -12.54 -23.04 4.77
C ALA A 394 -11.09 -22.97 5.26
N ILE A 395 -10.64 -21.75 5.57
CA ILE A 395 -9.29 -21.46 6.06
C ILE A 395 -9.42 -20.69 7.38
N SER A 396 -8.55 -21.00 8.35
CA SER A 396 -8.35 -20.15 9.53
C SER A 396 -6.86 -20.03 9.84
N ILE A 397 -6.40 -18.81 10.13
CA ILE A 397 -5.00 -18.52 10.45
C ILE A 397 -4.93 -18.03 11.90
N SER A 398 -3.99 -18.56 12.69
CA SER A 398 -3.77 -18.19 14.10
C SER A 398 -2.28 -17.92 14.37
N PRO A 399 -1.87 -16.71 14.80
CA PRO A 399 -2.71 -15.53 15.00
C PRO A 399 -3.36 -15.07 13.68
N GLN A 400 -4.41 -14.25 13.79
CA GLN A 400 -5.12 -13.80 12.60
C GLN A 400 -4.22 -12.92 11.72
N LEU A 401 -4.16 -13.25 10.43
CA LEU A 401 -3.41 -12.53 9.41
C LEU A 401 -4.31 -12.17 8.23
N GLU A 402 -3.95 -11.10 7.53
CA GLU A 402 -4.60 -10.75 6.28
C GLU A 402 -4.29 -11.81 5.21
N ASN A 403 -5.30 -12.25 4.48
CA ASN A 403 -5.15 -13.35 3.54
C ASN A 403 -6.14 -13.30 2.37
N MET A 404 -5.78 -13.97 1.29
CA MET A 404 -6.63 -14.25 0.14
C MET A 404 -6.53 -15.73 -0.24
N VAL A 405 -7.69 -16.37 -0.39
CA VAL A 405 -7.81 -17.78 -0.78
C VAL A 405 -8.46 -17.86 -2.16
N ARG A 406 -7.92 -18.69 -3.04
CA ARG A 406 -8.49 -18.98 -4.36
C ARG A 406 -8.39 -20.47 -4.66
N GLN A 407 -9.43 -21.03 -5.25
CA GLN A 407 -9.45 -22.41 -5.72
C GLN A 407 -9.35 -22.43 -7.23
N LYS A 408 -8.53 -23.31 -7.80
CA LYS A 408 -8.56 -23.62 -9.23
C LYS A 408 -8.37 -25.11 -9.44
N GLY A 409 -9.43 -25.81 -9.82
CA GLY A 409 -9.40 -27.26 -9.99
C GLY A 409 -9.09 -27.98 -8.67
N ASP A 410 -7.98 -28.73 -8.64
CA ASP A 410 -7.47 -29.45 -7.47
C ASP A 410 -6.48 -28.64 -6.62
N LYS A 411 -6.18 -27.40 -7.00
CA LYS A 411 -5.21 -26.54 -6.31
C LYS A 411 -5.88 -25.40 -5.56
N THR A 412 -5.42 -25.15 -4.35
CA THR A 412 -5.76 -23.98 -3.55
C THR A 412 -4.54 -23.04 -3.48
N LEU A 413 -4.72 -21.80 -3.87
CA LEU A 413 -3.79 -20.71 -3.59
C LEU A 413 -4.19 -20.04 -2.28
N LEU A 414 -3.23 -19.90 -1.36
CA LEU A 414 -3.36 -19.10 -0.16
C LEU A 414 -2.26 -18.04 -0.15
N ILE A 415 -2.64 -16.77 -0.17
CA ILE A 415 -1.73 -15.64 0.08
C ILE A 415 -2.00 -15.17 1.50
N ALA A 416 -0.96 -14.99 2.31
CA ALA A 416 -1.10 -14.44 3.66
C ALA A 416 0.03 -13.48 3.97
N ALA A 417 -0.27 -12.41 4.71
CA ALA A 417 0.69 -11.40 5.11
C ALA A 417 0.45 -10.91 6.54
N SER A 418 1.54 -10.60 7.25
CA SER A 418 1.48 -9.92 8.54
C SER A 418 1.36 -8.40 8.33
N THR A 419 0.14 -7.92 8.19
CA THR A 419 -0.16 -6.49 8.04
C THR A 419 -0.38 -5.81 9.38
N HIS A 420 -0.21 -4.49 9.38
CA HIS A 420 -0.44 -3.64 10.54
C HIS A 420 -1.65 -2.75 10.29
N GLY A 421 -2.34 -2.41 11.36
CA GLY A 421 -3.21 -1.25 11.39
C GLY A 421 -2.42 0.05 11.35
N LEU A 422 -3.13 1.18 11.25
CA LEU A 422 -2.50 2.50 11.33
C LEU A 422 -2.97 3.20 12.59
N THR A 423 -2.11 3.29 13.60
CA THR A 423 -2.44 3.98 14.85
C THR A 423 -2.35 5.50 14.72
N PHE A 424 -2.99 6.17 15.66
CA PHE A 424 -2.86 7.61 15.86
C PHE A 424 -2.99 7.98 17.34
N GLY A 425 -2.58 9.20 17.65
CA GLY A 425 -2.42 9.68 19.01
C GLY A 425 -1.01 9.46 19.54
N ASN A 426 -0.72 10.11 20.67
CA ASN A 426 0.57 10.04 21.34
C ASN A 426 0.36 9.35 22.69
N TYR A 427 0.91 8.15 22.82
CA TYR A 427 0.78 7.36 24.04
C TYR A 427 2.06 6.58 24.31
N ARG A 428 2.22 6.15 25.55
CA ARG A 428 3.38 5.37 26.00
C ARG A 428 2.89 4.13 26.72
N GLN A 429 3.66 3.05 26.62
CA GLN A 429 3.46 1.89 27.46
C GLN A 429 3.57 2.31 28.94
N SER A 430 2.64 1.85 29.77
CA SER A 430 2.56 2.21 31.18
C SER A 430 2.88 1.00 32.06
N LEU A 431 3.48 1.26 33.23
CA LEU A 431 3.66 0.25 34.27
C LEU A 431 2.35 -0.07 35.01
N GLU A 432 1.34 0.80 34.89
CA GLU A 432 -0.01 0.56 35.41
C GLU A 432 -0.61 -0.70 34.77
N GLN A 433 -0.98 -1.67 35.58
CA GLN A 433 -1.63 -2.90 35.10
C GLN A 433 -3.12 -2.68 34.98
N SER A 434 -3.69 -3.00 33.82
CA SER A 434 -5.14 -3.04 33.66
C SER A 434 -5.69 -4.42 34.04
N PRO A 435 -7.01 -4.55 34.26
CA PRO A 435 -7.62 -5.86 34.53
C PRO A 435 -7.43 -6.92 33.42
N VAL A 436 -7.06 -6.51 32.20
CA VAL A 436 -6.96 -7.40 31.03
C VAL A 436 -5.65 -7.24 30.24
N GLY A 437 -4.55 -6.86 30.92
CA GLY A 437 -3.21 -6.81 30.34
C GLY A 437 -2.50 -5.47 30.52
N LYS A 438 -1.50 -5.20 29.68
CA LYS A 438 -0.75 -3.94 29.71
C LYS A 438 -1.65 -2.76 29.34
N SER A 439 -1.32 -1.61 29.91
CA SER A 439 -2.00 -0.36 29.59
C SER A 439 -1.11 0.62 28.83
N ARG A 440 -1.76 1.51 28.09
CA ARG A 440 -1.16 2.63 27.38
C ARG A 440 -1.67 3.92 28.00
N VAL A 441 -0.76 4.84 28.34
CA VAL A 441 -1.13 6.15 28.89
C VAL A 441 -0.99 7.20 27.81
N THR A 442 -1.99 8.09 27.69
CA THR A 442 -1.89 9.24 26.80
C THR A 442 -0.80 10.20 27.28
N ALA A 443 -0.03 10.76 26.34
CA ALA A 443 1.12 11.60 26.63
C ALA A 443 0.95 13.02 26.05
N ASP A 444 1.38 14.01 26.83
CA ASP A 444 1.44 15.42 26.40
C ASP A 444 2.79 15.74 25.73
N PRO A 445 2.83 16.66 24.74
CA PRO A 445 1.69 17.37 24.13
C PRO A 445 1.02 16.57 22.99
N HIS A 446 -0.13 17.10 22.56
CA HIS A 446 -0.95 16.69 21.42
C HIS A 446 -0.16 16.77 20.10
N ILE A 447 0.74 15.83 19.85
CA ILE A 447 1.49 15.79 18.60
C ILE A 447 0.59 15.20 17.51
N PHE A 448 0.27 16.01 16.50
CA PHE A 448 -0.30 15.51 15.26
C PHE A 448 0.69 14.58 14.59
N ARG A 449 0.17 13.48 14.05
CA ARG A 449 0.91 12.61 13.14
C ARG A 449 0.03 12.43 11.92
N ASP A 450 0.25 13.25 10.90
CA ASP A 450 -0.36 13.07 9.59
C ASP A 450 0.73 12.99 8.52
N GLU A 451 0.35 12.63 7.30
CA GLU A 451 1.34 12.40 6.23
C GLU A 451 2.00 13.67 5.72
N SER A 452 1.47 14.83 6.09
CA SER A 452 2.10 16.11 5.76
C SER A 452 3.42 16.34 6.48
N ASP A 453 3.65 15.65 7.61
CA ASP A 453 4.95 15.58 8.30
C ASP A 453 6.02 14.95 7.40
N GLY A 454 5.63 13.99 6.55
CA GLY A 454 6.50 13.36 5.55
C GLY A 454 6.83 14.27 4.36
N TYR A 455 6.00 15.29 4.10
CA TYR A 455 6.18 16.25 3.01
C TYR A 455 6.83 17.56 3.44
N HIS A 456 7.14 17.74 4.73
CA HIS A 456 7.46 19.05 5.30
C HIS A 456 6.43 20.13 4.92
N ALA A 457 5.18 19.74 4.68
CA ALA A 457 4.17 20.68 4.22
C ALA A 457 3.77 21.59 5.38
N PRO A 458 3.79 22.92 5.21
CA PRO A 458 3.46 23.85 6.26
C PRO A 458 2.00 23.65 6.67
N GLY A 459 1.80 23.17 7.88
CA GLY A 459 0.52 23.16 8.57
C GLY A 459 0.85 23.27 10.04
N GLY A 460 0.91 24.51 10.53
CA GLY A 460 1.23 24.79 11.94
C GLY A 460 0.38 23.92 12.86
N GLU A 461 0.92 23.58 14.03
CA GLU A 461 0.19 22.82 15.05
C GLU A 461 -1.03 23.63 15.47
N PRO A 462 -2.28 23.14 15.30
CA PRO A 462 -3.41 23.72 16.02
C PRO A 462 -3.08 23.83 17.51
N ASP A 463 -3.38 24.98 18.08
CA ASP A 463 -3.17 25.28 19.49
C ASP A 463 -3.74 24.19 20.42
N SER A 464 -3.30 24.24 21.68
CA SER A 464 -3.72 23.48 22.87
C SER A 464 -5.24 23.30 23.15
N LEU A 465 -6.13 23.67 22.21
CA LEU A 465 -7.59 23.62 22.28
C LEU A 465 -8.20 22.29 21.78
N SER A 466 -7.37 21.28 21.54
CA SER A 466 -7.78 20.04 20.87
C SER A 466 -7.91 18.85 21.82
N TRP A 467 -8.73 17.86 21.47
CA TRP A 467 -8.83 16.62 22.25
C TRP A 467 -7.56 15.76 22.13
N VAL A 468 -7.37 14.84 23.07
CA VAL A 468 -6.29 13.85 23.05
C VAL A 468 -6.82 12.56 22.40
N PRO A 469 -6.36 12.16 21.21
CA PRO A 469 -6.86 10.97 20.54
C PRO A 469 -6.07 9.72 20.94
N HIS A 470 -6.72 8.56 20.92
CA HIS A 470 -6.14 7.23 21.13
C HIS A 470 -6.87 6.23 20.24
N GLY A 471 -6.22 5.68 19.23
CA GLY A 471 -6.93 4.74 18.35
C GLY A 471 -6.12 4.21 17.18
N VAL A 472 -6.86 3.50 16.33
CA VAL A 472 -6.39 2.87 15.11
C VAL A 472 -7.37 3.14 13.97
N GLN A 473 -6.85 3.64 12.85
CA GLN A 473 -7.62 4.09 11.70
C GLN A 473 -8.02 2.97 10.75
N TYR A 474 -7.12 2.01 10.54
CA TYR A 474 -7.38 0.81 9.76
C TYR A 474 -7.09 -0.39 10.64
N LEU A 475 -8.10 -1.23 10.85
CA LEU A 475 -7.94 -2.52 11.50
C LEU A 475 -7.26 -3.49 10.53
N VAL A 476 -6.48 -4.42 11.08
CA VAL A 476 -5.92 -5.55 10.31
C VAL A 476 -7.03 -6.46 9.78
N HIS A 477 -8.16 -6.55 10.50
CA HIS A 477 -9.30 -7.38 10.13
C HIS A 477 -10.62 -6.60 10.21
N PRO A 478 -10.89 -5.72 9.24
CA PRO A 478 -12.16 -5.00 9.16
C PRO A 478 -13.29 -5.97 8.81
N GLN A 479 -14.40 -5.89 9.53
CA GLN A 479 -15.55 -6.78 9.32
C GLN A 479 -16.87 -6.15 9.76
N LYS A 480 -17.98 -6.76 9.33
CA LYS A 480 -19.32 -6.39 9.77
C LYS A 480 -19.65 -7.05 11.10
N TRP A 481 -20.42 -6.34 11.93
CA TRP A 481 -20.78 -6.82 13.27
C TRP A 481 -22.29 -6.83 13.46
N ALA A 482 -22.77 -7.96 13.98
CA ALA A 482 -24.20 -8.20 14.19
C ALA A 482 -24.76 -7.38 15.35
N LYS A 483 -26.08 -7.19 15.36
CA LYS A 483 -26.80 -6.65 16.51
C LYS A 483 -26.49 -7.44 17.78
N GLY A 484 -26.26 -6.74 18.89
CA GLY A 484 -25.83 -7.33 20.17
C GLY A 484 -24.31 -7.36 20.36
N SER A 485 -23.53 -7.06 19.32
CA SER A 485 -22.09 -6.85 19.47
C SER A 485 -21.78 -5.58 20.26
N LYS A 486 -20.61 -5.53 20.88
CA LYS A 486 -20.14 -4.36 21.66
C LYS A 486 -18.65 -4.10 21.48
N LEU A 487 -18.27 -2.83 21.47
CA LEU A 487 -16.89 -2.39 21.64
C LEU A 487 -16.61 -2.28 23.15
N VAL A 488 -15.53 -2.90 23.60
CA VAL A 488 -15.18 -2.98 25.03
C VAL A 488 -13.75 -2.54 25.22
N THR A 489 -13.53 -1.71 26.24
CA THR A 489 -12.19 -1.35 26.72
C THR A 489 -12.22 -1.09 28.22
N TRP A 490 -11.07 -1.20 28.88
CA TRP A 490 -10.91 -0.70 30.25
C TRP A 490 -10.19 0.64 30.21
N VAL A 491 -10.66 1.57 31.02
CA VAL A 491 -10.11 2.92 31.14
C VAL A 491 -9.83 3.26 32.60
N LYS A 492 -8.77 4.01 32.86
CA LYS A 492 -8.53 4.63 34.17
C LYS A 492 -8.21 6.11 33.95
N LEU A 493 -8.92 6.98 34.66
CA LEU A 493 -8.71 8.43 34.57
C LEU A 493 -7.76 8.90 35.68
N ASP A 494 -6.86 9.84 35.37
CA ASP A 494 -5.97 10.42 36.38
C ASP A 494 -6.77 11.26 37.37
N ALA A 495 -6.71 10.92 38.66
CA ALA A 495 -7.36 11.70 39.72
C ALA A 495 -6.74 13.09 39.90
N LYS A 496 -5.50 13.30 39.46
CA LYS A 496 -4.81 14.60 39.52
C LYS A 496 -4.96 15.42 38.23
N ALA A 497 -5.41 14.78 37.16
CA ALA A 497 -5.56 15.37 35.84
C ALA A 497 -6.76 14.72 35.12
N THR A 498 -7.94 14.85 35.71
CA THR A 498 -9.15 14.19 35.19
C THR A 498 -9.63 14.90 33.91
N PRO A 499 -9.91 14.16 32.82
CA PRO A 499 -10.45 14.75 31.60
C PRO A 499 -11.87 15.29 31.85
N LYS A 500 -12.33 16.26 31.05
CA LYS A 500 -13.70 16.79 31.19
C LYS A 500 -14.76 15.82 30.66
N ASN A 501 -14.41 15.08 29.61
CA ASN A 501 -15.28 14.12 28.92
C ASN A 501 -14.44 13.04 28.23
N LEU A 502 -15.11 11.95 27.86
CA LEU A 502 -14.58 10.93 26.97
C LEU A 502 -15.53 10.73 25.80
N MET A 503 -14.95 10.49 24.62
CA MET A 503 -15.66 9.98 23.45
C MET A 503 -15.04 8.69 22.98
N ALA A 504 -15.88 7.83 22.44
CA ALA A 504 -15.48 6.67 21.66
C ALA A 504 -16.04 6.81 20.24
N PHE A 505 -15.22 6.51 19.25
CA PHE A 505 -15.55 6.55 17.84
C PHE A 505 -15.34 5.18 17.22
N VAL A 506 -16.25 4.82 16.32
CA VAL A 506 -16.09 3.69 15.41
C VAL A 506 -16.01 4.25 14.00
N LYS A 507 -14.93 3.94 13.29
CA LYS A 507 -14.89 4.11 11.83
C LYS A 507 -15.69 2.96 11.25
N ALA A 508 -16.77 3.30 10.57
CA ALA A 508 -17.63 2.32 9.92
C ALA A 508 -17.97 2.79 8.51
N ASP A 509 -17.87 1.89 7.53
CA ASP A 509 -17.96 2.23 6.10
C ASP A 509 -17.09 3.47 5.77
N GLY A 510 -15.86 3.51 6.30
CA GLY A 510 -14.90 4.58 6.08
C GLY A 510 -15.24 5.94 6.71
N ARG A 511 -16.19 6.03 7.65
CA ARG A 511 -16.57 7.29 8.31
C ARG A 511 -16.49 7.24 9.83
N TRP A 512 -15.96 8.31 10.45
CA TRP A 512 -15.82 8.51 11.90
C TRP A 512 -17.02 9.24 12.54
N THR A 513 -18.21 8.97 12.03
CA THR A 513 -19.43 9.67 12.48
C THR A 513 -20.19 8.92 13.57
N TYR A 514 -19.81 7.68 13.88
CA TYR A 514 -20.46 6.83 14.89
C TYR A 514 -19.76 7.03 16.23
N ALA A 515 -20.41 7.78 17.13
CA ALA A 515 -19.78 8.24 18.37
C ALA A 515 -20.64 7.97 19.61
N ALA A 516 -19.97 7.65 20.72
CA ALA A 516 -20.54 7.57 22.06
C ALA A 516 -19.78 8.52 23.01
N SER A 517 -20.46 9.05 24.03
CA SER A 517 -19.87 10.02 24.97
C SER A 517 -20.14 9.68 26.43
N TYR A 518 -19.18 10.03 27.29
CA TYR A 518 -19.30 10.00 28.75
C TYR A 518 -19.00 11.40 29.29
N GLY A 519 -19.95 11.99 30.02
CA GLY A 519 -19.93 13.41 30.37
C GLY A 519 -20.41 14.32 29.23
N GLU A 520 -20.38 15.63 29.46
CA GLU A 520 -20.85 16.63 28.49
C GLU A 520 -19.82 16.87 27.38
N VAL A 521 -20.27 16.80 26.12
CA VAL A 521 -19.45 17.01 24.92
C VAL A 521 -20.09 18.10 24.06
N ASP A 522 -19.31 19.13 23.74
CA ASP A 522 -19.74 20.23 22.87
C ASP A 522 -19.41 19.94 21.39
N LEU A 523 -20.22 19.09 20.76
CA LEU A 523 -20.12 18.83 19.32
C LEU A 523 -20.48 20.05 18.46
N ALA A 524 -21.28 20.98 18.98
CA ALA A 524 -21.62 22.20 18.26
C ALA A 524 -20.36 23.07 18.08
N SER A 525 -19.55 23.23 19.13
CA SER A 525 -18.25 23.88 19.03
C SER A 525 -17.31 23.14 18.09
N LEU A 526 -17.23 21.81 18.13
CA LEU A 526 -16.43 21.04 17.16
C LEU A 526 -16.78 21.40 15.70
N ARG A 527 -18.07 21.51 15.38
CA ARG A 527 -18.54 21.75 13.99
C ARG A 527 -18.51 23.21 13.56
N ASN A 528 -18.59 24.13 14.51
CA ASN A 528 -18.68 25.57 14.24
C ASN A 528 -17.34 26.30 14.41
N ASN A 529 -16.40 25.74 15.16
CA ASN A 529 -15.04 26.25 15.30
C ASN A 529 -14.13 25.62 14.24
N ASN A 530 -13.49 26.47 13.43
CA ASN A 530 -12.63 26.04 12.32
C ASN A 530 -11.43 25.19 12.79
N GLU A 531 -10.74 25.61 13.85
CA GLU A 531 -9.55 24.93 14.37
C GLU A 531 -9.89 23.54 14.92
N LYS A 532 -10.99 23.41 15.67
CA LYS A 532 -11.44 22.11 16.20
C LYS A 532 -11.89 21.17 15.09
N ALA A 533 -12.67 21.67 14.12
CA ALA A 533 -13.07 20.90 12.96
C ALA A 533 -11.86 20.43 12.15
N PHE A 534 -10.90 21.32 11.93
CA PHE A 534 -9.66 21.04 11.22
C PHE A 534 -8.84 19.98 11.96
N TRP A 535 -8.68 20.12 13.27
CA TRP A 535 -8.02 19.12 14.12
C TRP A 535 -8.64 17.74 13.96
N PHE A 536 -9.97 17.64 14.03
CA PHE A 536 -10.65 16.34 13.95
C PHE A 536 -10.46 15.69 12.59
N LEU A 537 -10.69 16.45 11.52
CA LEU A 537 -10.52 15.95 10.16
C LEU A 537 -9.08 15.49 9.91
N ARG A 538 -8.10 16.27 10.36
CA ARG A 538 -6.67 15.93 10.24
C ARG A 538 -6.28 14.71 11.06
N THR A 539 -6.86 14.54 12.26
CA THR A 539 -6.55 13.43 13.16
C THR A 539 -7.16 12.11 12.68
N PHE A 540 -8.44 12.13 12.31
CA PHE A 540 -9.21 10.92 12.03
C PHE A 540 -9.25 10.56 10.53
N TYR A 541 -9.10 11.55 9.65
CA TYR A 541 -9.00 11.36 8.20
C TYR A 541 -7.62 11.78 7.68
N ARG A 542 -6.56 11.30 8.35
CA ARG A 542 -5.16 11.73 8.12
C ARG A 542 -4.67 11.66 6.67
N HIS A 543 -5.31 10.83 5.83
CA HIS A 543 -4.97 10.65 4.41
C HIS A 543 -5.80 11.51 3.46
N ALA A 544 -6.84 12.18 3.96
CA ALA A 544 -7.74 12.95 3.12
C ALA A 544 -7.35 14.44 3.05
N ARG A 545 -6.18 14.85 3.58
CA ARG A 545 -5.79 16.28 3.66
C ARG A 545 -5.84 16.98 2.30
N GLY A 546 -5.37 16.34 1.24
CA GLY A 546 -5.43 16.90 -0.12
C GLY A 546 -6.84 17.26 -0.61
N PHE A 547 -7.88 16.63 -0.04
CA PHE A 547 -9.29 16.78 -0.44
C PHE A 547 -10.12 17.58 0.56
N LEU A 548 -9.70 17.55 1.82
CA LEU A 548 -10.31 18.36 2.87
C LEU A 548 -9.75 19.79 2.89
N GLY A 549 -8.68 20.04 2.13
CA GLY A 549 -8.02 21.33 1.95
C GLY A 549 -6.57 21.32 2.47
N TRP A 550 -5.65 21.92 1.73
CA TRP A 550 -4.25 22.05 2.15
C TRP A 550 -4.04 23.07 3.28
N GLY A 551 -4.95 24.04 3.40
CA GLY A 551 -4.97 25.05 4.46
C GLY A 551 -5.68 24.58 5.74
N ASP A 552 -5.73 25.45 6.73
CA ASP A 552 -6.43 25.25 8.01
C ASP A 552 -7.94 25.52 7.93
N LYS A 553 -8.42 26.14 6.85
CA LYS A 553 -9.84 26.43 6.61
C LYS A 553 -10.62 25.15 6.28
N VAL A 554 -11.64 24.85 7.08
CA VAL A 554 -12.58 23.75 6.85
C VAL A 554 -13.74 24.22 5.98
N GLU A 555 -13.85 23.67 4.78
CA GLU A 555 -14.94 23.97 3.86
C GLU A 555 -16.28 23.37 4.33
N PRO A 556 -17.44 23.95 3.95
CA PRO A 556 -18.75 23.52 4.42
C PRO A 556 -19.05 22.02 4.19
N TYR A 557 -18.63 21.47 3.05
CA TYR A 557 -18.84 20.05 2.72
C TYR A 557 -18.10 19.12 3.68
N ALA A 558 -16.93 19.53 4.19
CA ALA A 558 -16.10 18.70 5.05
C ALA A 558 -16.73 18.48 6.44
N LYS A 559 -17.69 19.34 6.84
CA LYS A 559 -18.44 19.20 8.09
C LYS A 559 -19.34 17.97 8.13
N GLU A 560 -19.63 17.34 6.99
CA GLU A 560 -20.37 16.07 6.92
C GLU A 560 -19.55 14.88 7.46
N PHE A 561 -18.23 15.02 7.52
CA PHE A 561 -17.33 14.00 8.06
C PHE A 561 -17.05 14.16 9.55
N LEU A 562 -17.56 15.23 10.17
CA LEU A 562 -17.57 15.42 11.61
C LEU A 562 -18.80 14.73 12.21
N PRO A 563 -18.70 14.13 13.40
CA PRO A 563 -19.88 13.62 14.11
C PRO A 563 -20.87 14.78 14.34
N ALA A 564 -22.15 14.52 14.03
CA ALA A 564 -23.24 15.48 14.26
C ALA A 564 -23.92 15.26 15.62
N SER A 565 -23.79 14.06 16.18
CA SER A 565 -24.33 13.67 17.48
C SER A 565 -23.44 12.60 18.12
N THR A 566 -23.62 12.39 19.43
CA THR A 566 -23.06 11.25 20.17
C THR A 566 -24.18 10.55 20.91
N THR A 567 -24.08 9.23 21.07
CA THR A 567 -24.94 8.49 22.00
C THR A 567 -24.43 8.68 23.43
N PRO A 568 -25.21 9.30 24.34
CA PRO A 568 -24.79 9.48 25.73
C PRO A 568 -24.76 8.13 26.44
N MET A 569 -23.62 7.80 27.06
CA MET A 569 -23.41 6.57 27.82
C MET A 569 -23.46 6.78 29.33
N GLY A 570 -23.61 8.03 29.78
CA GLY A 570 -23.73 8.41 31.18
C GLY A 570 -22.72 9.49 31.58
N ASN A 571 -22.54 9.64 32.89
CA ASN A 571 -21.52 10.53 33.45
C ASN A 571 -20.10 10.04 33.12
N LEU A 572 -19.14 10.94 33.26
CA LEU A 572 -17.72 10.58 33.20
C LEU A 572 -17.42 9.48 34.24
N PRO A 573 -16.65 8.43 33.90
CA PRO A 573 -16.22 7.42 34.86
C PRO A 573 -15.48 8.05 36.07
N PRO A 574 -15.58 7.46 37.28
CA PRO A 574 -14.80 7.93 38.42
C PRO A 574 -13.30 7.84 38.15
N ALA A 575 -12.55 8.85 38.58
CA ALA A 575 -11.10 8.87 38.45
C ALA A 575 -10.41 8.00 39.52
N GLY A 576 -9.22 7.51 39.20
CA GLY A 576 -8.38 6.70 40.10
C GLY A 576 -8.49 5.19 39.93
N ASP A 577 -9.68 4.68 39.55
CA ASP A 577 -9.94 3.26 39.38
C ASP A 577 -10.10 2.86 37.90
N TRP A 578 -9.88 1.57 37.63
CA TRP A 578 -10.16 0.98 36.32
C TRP A 578 -11.66 0.73 36.16
N VAL A 579 -12.23 1.26 35.07
CA VAL A 579 -13.65 1.13 34.73
C VAL A 579 -13.77 0.48 33.36
N LYS A 580 -14.67 -0.50 33.25
CA LYS A 580 -15.01 -1.14 31.99
C LYS A 580 -16.00 -0.27 31.22
N LEU A 581 -15.63 0.13 30.01
CA LEU A 581 -16.52 0.77 29.05
C LEU A 581 -17.09 -0.29 28.10
N GLU A 582 -18.41 -0.32 27.95
CA GLU A 582 -19.09 -1.20 27.01
C GLU A 582 -20.01 -0.35 26.12
N ILE A 583 -19.70 -0.30 24.83
CA ILE A 583 -20.43 0.50 23.84
C ILE A 583 -21.17 -0.47 22.91
N PRO A 584 -22.50 -0.62 23.06
CA PRO A 584 -23.28 -1.45 22.16
C PRO A 584 -23.25 -0.87 20.74
N ILE A 585 -22.90 -1.70 19.76
CA ILE A 585 -22.77 -1.29 18.36
C ILE A 585 -24.12 -0.83 17.77
N ASP A 586 -25.23 -1.37 18.27
CA ASP A 586 -26.59 -1.00 17.90
C ASP A 586 -26.98 0.40 18.40
N LYS A 587 -26.52 0.79 19.59
CA LYS A 587 -26.81 2.12 20.15
C LYS A 587 -26.11 3.27 19.43
N ILE A 588 -25.00 3.00 18.75
CA ILE A 588 -24.28 4.00 17.95
C ILE A 588 -24.61 3.91 16.46
N GLY A 589 -25.50 3.00 16.04
CA GLY A 589 -25.94 2.88 14.65
C GLY A 589 -24.93 2.19 13.71
N ALA A 590 -23.99 1.41 14.24
CA ALA A 590 -22.93 0.77 13.45
C ALA A 590 -23.19 -0.73 13.14
N VAL A 591 -24.42 -1.22 13.34
CA VAL A 591 -24.80 -2.61 13.05
C VAL A 591 -24.73 -2.90 11.55
N GLU A 592 -24.16 -4.05 11.18
CA GLU A 592 -23.92 -4.49 9.79
C GLU A 592 -23.06 -3.54 8.94
N LYS A 593 -22.43 -2.54 9.57
CA LYS A 593 -21.44 -1.66 8.95
C LYS A 593 -20.07 -2.32 8.97
N LEU A 594 -19.27 -2.08 7.93
CA LEU A 594 -17.88 -2.54 7.92
C LEU A 594 -17.10 -1.68 8.92
N ILE A 595 -16.85 -2.22 10.12
CA ILE A 595 -16.01 -1.55 11.11
C ILE A 595 -14.55 -1.73 10.69
N ASP A 596 -13.90 -0.60 10.43
CA ASP A 596 -12.55 -0.54 9.90
C ASP A 596 -11.58 0.28 10.74
N GLY A 597 -12.05 0.90 11.83
CA GLY A 597 -11.23 1.65 12.77
C GLY A 597 -11.94 1.87 14.09
N VAL A 598 -11.18 2.04 15.16
CA VAL A 598 -11.71 2.33 16.51
C VAL A 598 -10.85 3.38 17.18
N ALA A 599 -11.49 4.27 17.94
CA ALA A 599 -10.78 5.34 18.60
C ALA A 599 -11.49 5.88 19.82
N PHE A 600 -10.73 6.61 20.62
CA PHE A 600 -11.19 7.34 21.78
C PHE A 600 -10.59 8.73 21.73
N ALA A 601 -11.29 9.71 22.30
CA ALA A 601 -10.72 11.04 22.55
C ALA A 601 -11.18 11.59 23.88
N HIS A 602 -10.36 12.43 24.49
CA HIS A 602 -10.67 13.10 25.76
C HIS A 602 -10.27 14.58 25.76
N ASP A 603 -11.07 15.43 26.40
CA ASP A 603 -10.78 16.86 26.57
C ASP A 603 -9.88 17.07 27.80
N GLY A 604 -8.59 17.34 27.51
CA GLY A 604 -7.54 17.52 28.52
C GLY A 604 -7.35 16.31 29.41
N GLY A 605 -6.61 16.49 30.50
CA GLY A 605 -6.35 15.43 31.47
C GLY A 605 -5.50 14.28 30.92
N ARG A 606 -5.43 13.18 31.68
CA ARG A 606 -4.62 12.00 31.37
C ARG A 606 -5.43 10.73 31.58
N VAL A 607 -5.27 9.79 30.64
CA VAL A 607 -6.05 8.55 30.61
C VAL A 607 -5.15 7.35 30.31
N TRP A 608 -5.38 6.25 31.05
CA TRP A 608 -4.84 4.93 30.75
C TRP A 608 -5.90 4.09 30.04
N TRP A 609 -5.50 3.43 28.97
CA TRP A 609 -6.32 2.57 28.14
C TRP A 609 -5.77 1.15 28.14
N SER A 610 -6.65 0.16 28.27
CA SER A 610 -6.33 -1.25 28.13
C SER A 610 -6.53 -1.72 26.68
N ASN A 611 -6.44 -3.03 26.44
CA ASN A 611 -6.83 -3.64 25.17
C ASN A 611 -8.30 -3.31 24.87
N THR A 612 -8.53 -2.90 23.63
CA THR A 612 -9.87 -2.69 23.07
C THR A 612 -10.23 -3.92 22.25
N VAL A 613 -11.40 -4.48 22.54
CA VAL A 613 -11.93 -5.66 21.87
C VAL A 613 -13.32 -5.37 21.29
N LEU A 614 -13.62 -5.99 20.16
CA LEU A 614 -15.00 -6.16 19.70
C LEU A 614 -15.49 -7.53 20.17
N VAL A 615 -16.65 -7.55 20.82
CA VAL A 615 -17.28 -8.76 21.35
C VAL A 615 -18.52 -9.05 20.55
N SER A 616 -18.60 -10.24 19.95
CA SER A 616 -19.78 -10.72 19.22
C SER A 616 -20.91 -11.11 20.17
N PRO A 617 -22.15 -11.30 19.68
CA PRO A 617 -23.30 -11.60 20.53
C PRO A 617 -23.18 -12.92 21.33
N ASP A 618 -22.38 -13.86 20.83
CA ASP A 618 -22.04 -15.13 21.49
C ASP A 618 -20.86 -15.02 22.47
N GLY A 619 -20.29 -13.82 22.64
CA GLY A 619 -19.25 -13.53 23.62
C GLY A 619 -17.81 -13.72 23.13
N VAL A 620 -17.59 -14.00 21.85
CA VAL A 620 -16.22 -14.12 21.30
C VAL A 620 -15.57 -12.74 21.19
N GLU A 621 -14.38 -12.59 21.77
CA GLU A 621 -13.61 -11.35 21.75
C GLU A 621 -12.60 -11.33 20.60
N SER A 622 -12.57 -10.22 19.85
CA SER A 622 -11.54 -9.90 18.86
C SER A 622 -10.77 -8.66 19.32
N VAL A 623 -9.48 -8.80 19.60
CA VAL A 623 -8.62 -7.63 19.89
C VAL A 623 -8.48 -6.79 18.64
N VAL A 624 -8.89 -5.52 18.74
CA VAL A 624 -8.84 -4.55 17.63
C VAL A 624 -7.81 -3.45 17.85
N PHE A 625 -7.45 -3.18 19.11
CA PHE A 625 -6.35 -2.27 19.45
C PHE A 625 -5.76 -2.67 20.81
N GLY A 626 -4.51 -3.11 20.84
CA GLY A 626 -3.97 -3.83 22.01
C GLY A 626 -2.50 -3.56 22.34
N GLU A 627 -1.86 -4.51 23.05
CA GLU A 627 -0.48 -4.37 23.54
C GLU A 627 0.55 -4.15 22.44
N ASN A 628 0.38 -4.88 21.33
CA ASN A 628 1.21 -4.75 20.13
C ASN A 628 0.61 -3.74 19.15
N GLU A 629 -0.29 -2.89 19.64
CA GLU A 629 -0.88 -1.72 19.01
C GLU A 629 -1.61 -2.04 17.71
N ASP A 630 -0.88 -2.17 16.61
CA ASP A 630 -1.38 -2.31 15.26
C ASP A 630 -1.31 -3.74 14.69
N ARG A 631 -0.71 -4.69 15.40
CA ARG A 631 -0.39 -6.01 14.82
C ARG A 631 -0.55 -7.18 15.80
N PRO A 632 -0.59 -8.44 15.29
CA PRO A 632 -0.51 -9.62 16.14
C PRO A 632 0.76 -9.65 16.99
N SER A 633 0.71 -10.39 18.11
CA SER A 633 1.88 -10.54 18.98
C SER A 633 3.08 -11.13 18.23
N PRO A 634 4.25 -10.46 18.25
CA PRO A 634 5.47 -10.97 17.63
C PRO A 634 5.85 -12.38 18.13
N ASP A 635 5.59 -12.68 19.40
CA ASP A 635 5.88 -13.99 20.00
C ASP A 635 5.07 -15.14 19.37
N ASN A 636 3.93 -14.82 18.75
CA ASN A 636 3.05 -15.81 18.12
C ASN A 636 3.32 -15.99 16.62
N LEU A 637 4.01 -15.05 15.97
CA LEU A 637 4.27 -15.08 14.53
C LEU A 637 5.15 -16.26 14.06
N PRO A 638 6.20 -16.69 14.80
CA PRO A 638 7.05 -17.81 14.40
C PRO A 638 6.35 -19.17 14.33
N LYS A 639 5.16 -19.29 14.91
CA LYS A 639 4.38 -20.53 14.97
C LYS A 639 2.97 -20.31 14.43
N THR A 640 2.85 -19.50 13.39
CA THR A 640 1.55 -19.19 12.79
C THR A 640 0.95 -20.46 12.20
N LYS A 641 -0.20 -20.87 12.71
CA LYS A 641 -0.94 -22.06 12.27
C LYS A 641 -1.92 -21.69 11.16
N LEU A 642 -1.79 -22.32 10.00
CA LEU A 642 -2.69 -22.19 8.86
C LEU A 642 -3.51 -23.47 8.74
N SER A 643 -4.77 -23.41 9.16
CA SER A 643 -5.69 -24.55 9.10
C SER A 643 -6.50 -24.51 7.81
N VAL A 644 -6.55 -25.63 7.10
CA VAL A 644 -7.14 -25.76 5.77
C VAL A 644 -8.07 -26.95 5.74
N ALA A 645 -9.37 -26.71 5.50
CA ALA A 645 -10.36 -27.77 5.47
C ALA A 645 -10.04 -28.79 4.37
N GLY A 646 -9.92 -30.06 4.78
CA GLY A 646 -9.63 -31.18 3.88
C GLY A 646 -8.15 -31.47 3.66
N LEU A 647 -7.23 -30.63 4.15
CA LEU A 647 -5.79 -30.87 4.09
C LEU A 647 -5.41 -32.15 4.85
N LYS A 648 -4.59 -33.00 4.25
CA LYS A 648 -4.18 -34.29 4.82
C LYS A 648 -2.75 -34.25 5.31
N LYS A 649 -2.49 -35.02 6.37
CA LYS A 649 -1.13 -35.25 6.84
C LYS A 649 -0.25 -35.80 5.71
N GLY A 650 0.93 -35.22 5.54
CA GLY A 650 1.89 -35.60 4.50
C GLY A 650 1.70 -34.88 3.16
N SER A 651 0.64 -34.09 2.97
CA SER A 651 0.50 -33.24 1.79
C SER A 651 1.67 -32.26 1.70
N VAL A 652 2.27 -32.13 0.51
CA VAL A 652 3.37 -31.20 0.25
C VAL A 652 2.81 -29.88 -0.23
N ILE A 653 3.06 -28.83 0.54
CA ILE A 653 2.67 -27.46 0.23
C ILE A 653 3.88 -26.76 -0.38
N LYS A 654 3.70 -26.11 -1.53
CA LYS A 654 4.76 -25.30 -2.13
C LYS A 654 4.64 -23.87 -1.65
N VAL A 655 5.74 -23.29 -1.18
CA VAL A 655 5.83 -21.86 -0.94
C VAL A 655 6.38 -21.21 -2.21
N LEU A 656 5.49 -20.62 -2.98
CA LEU A 656 5.80 -20.07 -4.30
C LEU A 656 6.82 -18.94 -4.18
N PHE A 657 7.76 -18.93 -5.12
CA PHE A 657 8.84 -17.93 -5.22
C PHE A 657 9.85 -17.91 -4.06
N GLU A 658 9.73 -18.81 -3.08
CA GLU A 658 10.69 -18.97 -1.99
C GLU A 658 11.58 -20.21 -2.14
N ASN A 659 11.24 -21.10 -3.08
CA ASN A 659 11.92 -22.35 -3.36
C ASN A 659 12.05 -23.25 -2.11
N ARG A 660 10.94 -23.40 -1.37
CA ARG A 660 10.80 -24.28 -0.22
C ARG A 660 9.43 -24.95 -0.20
N THR A 661 9.32 -26.05 0.52
CA THR A 661 8.06 -26.77 0.75
C THR A 661 7.82 -26.96 2.24
N ILE A 662 6.56 -27.18 2.60
CA ILE A 662 6.11 -27.52 3.95
C ILE A 662 5.34 -28.82 3.87
N VAL A 663 5.55 -29.73 4.82
CA VAL A 663 4.76 -30.95 4.95
C VAL A 663 3.62 -30.68 5.92
N ALA A 664 2.39 -30.92 5.48
CA ALA A 664 1.20 -30.69 6.27
C ALA A 664 1.03 -31.71 7.40
N GLU A 665 0.46 -31.25 8.51
CA GLU A 665 -0.23 -32.09 9.48
C GLU A 665 -1.70 -32.29 9.06
N ASP A 666 -2.46 -33.10 9.80
CA ASP A 666 -3.87 -33.30 9.48
C ASP A 666 -4.68 -32.02 9.72
N GLY A 667 -5.18 -31.44 8.62
CA GLY A 667 -5.96 -30.21 8.61
C GLY A 667 -5.19 -28.90 8.75
N PHE A 668 -3.86 -28.88 8.89
CA PHE A 668 -3.10 -27.63 9.03
C PHE A 668 -1.61 -27.75 8.69
N PHE A 669 -0.94 -26.61 8.60
CA PHE A 669 0.53 -26.49 8.62
C PHE A 669 0.94 -25.25 9.42
N VAL A 670 2.24 -25.13 9.73
CA VAL A 670 2.80 -24.00 10.48
C VAL A 670 3.89 -23.34 9.65
N ASP A 671 3.93 -22.01 9.68
CA ASP A 671 5.01 -21.23 9.06
C ASP A 671 5.38 -20.00 9.91
N ASP A 672 6.53 -19.41 9.62
CA ASP A 672 7.08 -18.25 10.34
C ASP A 672 6.69 -16.93 9.66
N PHE A 673 5.91 -16.11 10.36
CA PHE A 673 5.50 -14.78 9.92
C PHE A 673 6.21 -13.64 10.67
N SER A 674 7.35 -13.89 11.31
CA SER A 674 8.10 -12.84 12.01
C SER A 674 8.62 -11.77 11.06
N GLY A 675 8.89 -12.15 9.81
CA GLY A 675 9.17 -11.22 8.72
C GLY A 675 10.49 -10.45 8.84
N VAL A 676 10.59 -9.38 8.05
CA VAL A 676 11.74 -8.46 8.02
C VAL A 676 11.27 -7.01 7.98
N ASP A 677 12.07 -6.09 8.50
CA ASP A 677 11.79 -4.65 8.38
C ASP A 677 12.03 -4.20 6.93
N LEU A 678 10.93 -3.95 6.21
CA LEU A 678 10.93 -3.43 4.84
C LEU A 678 10.86 -1.90 4.76
N TYR A 679 10.63 -1.22 5.89
CA TYR A 679 10.26 0.20 5.92
C TYR A 679 11.32 1.11 6.57
N GLN A 680 12.28 0.53 7.34
CA GLN A 680 13.61 0.98 7.84
C GLN A 680 13.89 2.48 8.10
N ARG A 681 13.48 3.40 7.21
CA ARG A 681 13.70 4.86 7.31
C ARG A 681 12.56 5.74 6.80
N TYR A 682 11.90 5.35 5.72
CA TYR A 682 10.94 6.22 5.02
C TYR A 682 9.50 5.97 5.45
N GLY A 683 9.19 4.82 6.06
CA GLY A 683 7.90 4.55 6.69
C GLY A 683 7.87 4.86 8.19
N GLY A 684 8.72 5.80 8.66
CA GLY A 684 9.09 6.01 10.07
C GLY A 684 7.93 5.95 11.08
N GLU A 685 8.24 5.84 12.38
CA GLU A 685 7.30 5.63 13.52
C GLU A 685 6.02 6.50 13.54
N ARG A 686 5.88 7.49 12.65
CA ARG A 686 4.77 8.43 12.55
C ARG A 686 3.86 8.26 11.32
N LEU A 687 4.28 7.57 10.25
CA LEU A 687 3.62 7.69 8.93
C LEU A 687 2.97 6.42 8.37
N GLY A 688 3.31 5.24 8.88
CA GLY A 688 2.83 3.99 8.32
C GLY A 688 3.09 2.79 9.23
N TYR A 689 3.68 1.73 8.68
CA TYR A 689 3.97 0.49 9.40
C TYR A 689 5.15 0.57 10.36
N GLY A 690 5.85 1.73 10.45
CA GLY A 690 6.98 1.92 11.34
C GLY A 690 8.19 1.04 10.96
N ASN A 691 9.02 0.69 11.95
CA ASN A 691 10.16 -0.24 11.82
C ASN A 691 9.80 -1.70 12.13
N ALA A 692 8.50 -1.97 12.23
CA ALA A 692 7.98 -3.27 12.57
C ALA A 692 8.17 -4.25 11.38
N PRO A 693 8.76 -5.44 11.61
CA PRO A 693 8.91 -6.43 10.55
C PRO A 693 7.58 -6.91 9.96
N VAL A 694 7.57 -7.19 8.65
CA VAL A 694 6.44 -7.79 7.93
C VAL A 694 6.85 -9.01 7.12
N ALA A 695 5.93 -9.95 6.95
CA ALA A 695 6.08 -11.19 6.20
C ALA A 695 4.97 -11.34 5.16
N LEU A 696 5.30 -11.96 4.03
CA LEU A 696 4.36 -12.35 2.97
C LEU A 696 4.73 -13.74 2.47
N HIS A 697 3.77 -14.64 2.50
CA HIS A 697 3.91 -16.00 1.98
C HIS A 697 2.78 -16.35 1.02
N ILE A 698 3.12 -17.12 -0.02
CA ILE A 698 2.21 -17.54 -1.08
C ILE A 698 2.31 -19.05 -1.20
N TYR A 699 1.20 -19.75 -0.94
CA TYR A 699 1.16 -21.20 -0.88
C TYR A 699 0.33 -21.77 -2.04
N GLU A 700 0.87 -22.76 -2.75
CA GLU A 700 0.10 -23.68 -3.61
C GLU A 700 -0.11 -24.98 -2.84
N ILE A 701 -1.35 -25.29 -2.51
CA ILE A 701 -1.79 -26.49 -1.80
C ILE A 701 -2.51 -27.39 -2.81
N SER A 702 -2.00 -28.60 -3.03
CA SER A 702 -2.69 -29.61 -3.84
C SER A 702 -3.60 -30.45 -2.94
N LYS A 703 -4.81 -30.79 -3.42
CA LYS A 703 -5.75 -31.64 -2.70
C LYS A 703 -5.25 -33.07 -2.48
#